data_AF-A0A7C1U138-F1
#
_entry.id   AF-A0A7C1U138-F1
#
_cell.length_a   1.000
_cell.length_b   1.000
_cell.length_c   1.000
_cell.angle_alpha   90.00
_cell.angle_beta   90.00
_cell.angle_gamma   90.00
#
_symmetry.space_group_name_H-M   'P 1'
#
loop_
_entity.id
_entity.type
_entity.pdbx_description
1 polymer ?
#
loop_
_entity_poly.entity_id
_entity_poly.type
_entity_poly.pdbx_seq_one_letter_code
_entity_poly.pdbx_strand_id
1 'polypeptide(L)'
;MSERFSTHPPGAEKPTARLCYVDDSRTAAFVMRRMLEPCGYQIDYFQFAEPAVVALIQGDYDLLLTDLKVSSSGMDGDDLIRTLRQSGQPRLSQLPIIVITGSTDAEALAKAYDAGANQVMSKPVDAGELDGHIRRLLLERHESIATQPQASHRESVDVPLVTPVQTAPVAEAKDNKTIPLLQVTGLSAENPPQERADVQASSENTVPAEPAPTVAPEAGMIERVVASDTASRPVSTPMPEPVIDTTPEAAPETATPDVEDGFRRGAAEPVEYDREREIIVDPEPSPGRRRRDRQNIQQGADDSRHGDNPFIFDEMPSRPANRLQRLFSRRTLLVVMVLAALGFAVFKGGSFFFSTELAVQTTFPEMGEIYQTVVVPGNIVSRQRVMIRPSRTGRLTRVLVNQGDRVQRGQLLARLDDRELPAHLEQIQAELAAAREDIERAERTWAQLRRSHEKGAVAERFVKDAEMKLMAARARASAAMGAARRATQVPEKQDITAPFSGTIIQRQAETGQWVMPTDSLFVLAGEAQGEIEVSVDAADSQRIRVGQVVLVTSDAFPGLEWQETVTRLDTMTGQEANAGPVKVFISLGAQAPDLRPGQTVDAEIRTAWNPHAIKVPFEALLNREGKVYLAVLQDGQVRMKPVIIGIEDFAMAEIRQGLGGHEEIILPRGLFLRDGDRAYQADDRD
;
A
#
# COMPACT_ATOMS: atom_id res chain seq x y z
N MET A 1 16.00 -28.67 36.20
CA MET A 1 14.59 -29.12 36.16
C MET A 1 13.84 -28.18 35.24
N SER A 2 13.18 -28.71 34.21
CA SER A 2 12.10 -28.13 33.41
C SER A 2 11.97 -29.00 32.16
N GLU A 3 11.16 -30.06 32.26
CA GLU A 3 10.76 -30.89 31.12
C GLU A 3 9.32 -30.53 30.71
N ARG A 4 8.90 -31.05 29.55
CA ARG A 4 7.55 -30.97 28.95
C ARG A 4 7.27 -29.60 28.29
N PHE A 5 6.63 -29.54 27.12
CA PHE A 5 5.94 -30.62 26.39
C PHE A 5 6.63 -30.98 25.07
N SER A 6 6.61 -32.27 24.74
CA SER A 6 6.68 -32.76 23.35
C SER A 6 5.65 -33.90 23.25
N THR A 7 4.70 -33.78 22.34
CA THR A 7 3.48 -34.61 22.29
C THR A 7 3.21 -35.12 20.89
N HIS A 8 4.16 -35.87 20.33
CA HIS A 8 3.94 -36.73 19.17
C HIS A 8 4.32 -38.18 19.51
N PRO A 9 3.37 -39.14 19.47
CA PRO A 9 3.72 -40.54 19.45
C PRO A 9 4.32 -40.89 18.07
N PRO A 10 5.37 -41.73 17.99
CA PRO A 10 5.94 -42.14 16.72
C PRO A 10 4.99 -43.12 16.00
N GLY A 11 4.56 -42.77 14.78
CA GLY A 11 3.83 -43.70 13.89
C GLY A 11 2.50 -43.22 13.31
N ALA A 12 2.08 -41.97 13.53
CA ALA A 12 0.94 -41.40 12.80
C ALA A 12 1.38 -40.94 11.39
N GLU A 13 0.65 -41.36 10.36
CA GLU A 13 0.78 -40.81 9.00
C GLU A 13 0.42 -39.31 9.01
N LYS A 14 1.10 -38.48 8.20
CA LYS A 14 0.72 -37.07 8.03
C LYS A 14 -0.69 -37.03 7.42
N PRO A 15 -1.70 -36.41 8.06
CA PRO A 15 -3.04 -36.33 7.49
C PRO A 15 -3.03 -35.37 6.30
N THR A 16 -3.26 -35.91 5.10
CA THR A 16 -3.41 -35.15 3.84
C THR A 16 -4.78 -34.45 3.79
N ALA A 17 -5.04 -33.58 4.75
CA ALA A 17 -6.31 -32.87 4.87
C ALA A 17 -6.37 -31.68 3.90
N ARG A 18 -7.57 -31.40 3.39
CA ARG A 18 -7.82 -30.33 2.42
C ARG A 18 -8.44 -29.12 3.11
N LEU A 19 -7.74 -28.00 3.05
CA LEU A 19 -8.07 -26.74 3.71
C LEU A 19 -8.62 -25.74 2.68
N CYS A 20 -9.71 -25.08 3.04
CA CYS A 20 -10.15 -23.87 2.34
C CYS A 20 -9.51 -22.66 3.05
N TYR A 21 -8.86 -21.75 2.32
CA TYR A 21 -8.30 -20.52 2.87
C TYR A 21 -8.90 -19.27 2.22
N VAL A 22 -9.32 -18.31 3.05
CA VAL A 22 -9.98 -17.07 2.62
C VAL A 22 -9.30 -15.86 3.25
N ASP A 23 -8.73 -14.98 2.43
CA ASP A 23 -7.98 -13.79 2.86
C ASP A 23 -7.90 -12.81 1.67
N ASP A 24 -8.08 -11.51 1.88
CA ASP A 24 -8.06 -10.53 0.79
C ASP A 24 -6.65 -10.34 0.20
N SER A 25 -5.62 -10.67 0.98
CA SER A 25 -4.21 -10.56 0.63
C SER A 25 -3.67 -11.83 -0.01
N ARG A 26 -3.42 -11.76 -1.33
CA ARG A 26 -2.70 -12.80 -2.08
C ARG A 26 -1.30 -13.08 -1.49
N THR A 27 -0.67 -12.07 -0.87
CA THR A 27 0.60 -12.19 -0.17
C THR A 27 0.47 -13.02 1.11
N ALA A 28 -0.59 -12.80 1.91
CA ALA A 28 -0.89 -13.65 3.06
C ALA A 28 -1.16 -15.10 2.62
N ALA A 29 -1.85 -15.31 1.51
CA ALA A 29 -2.09 -16.65 0.95
C ALA A 29 -0.83 -17.37 0.47
N PHE A 30 0.11 -16.66 -0.14
CA PHE A 30 1.41 -17.24 -0.49
C PHE A 30 2.18 -17.69 0.77
N VAL A 31 2.19 -16.86 1.83
CA VAL A 31 2.81 -17.20 3.12
C VAL A 31 2.09 -18.38 3.78
N MET A 32 0.76 -18.37 3.81
CA MET A 32 -0.07 -19.43 4.42
C MET A 32 0.18 -20.80 3.77
N ARG A 33 0.21 -20.84 2.43
CA ARG A 33 0.61 -22.02 1.67
C ARG A 33 2.02 -22.49 2.01
N ARG A 34 2.99 -21.57 1.98
CA ARG A 34 4.40 -21.86 2.28
C ARG A 34 4.64 -22.34 3.73
N MET A 35 3.74 -22.00 4.67
CA MET A 35 3.76 -22.52 6.05
C MET A 35 3.14 -23.91 6.19
N LEU A 36 2.01 -24.18 5.51
CA LEU A 36 1.16 -25.34 5.79
C LEU A 36 1.26 -26.48 4.76
N GLU A 37 1.62 -26.21 3.50
CA GLU A 37 1.86 -27.26 2.50
C GLU A 37 3.00 -28.21 2.91
N PRO A 38 4.14 -27.74 3.49
CA PRO A 38 5.18 -28.64 4.04
C PRO A 38 4.72 -29.52 5.21
N CYS A 39 3.69 -29.09 5.95
CA CYS A 39 3.07 -29.91 7.01
C CYS A 39 2.27 -31.10 6.44
N GLY A 40 1.85 -31.02 5.17
CA GLY A 40 1.12 -32.07 4.44
C GLY A 40 -0.28 -31.67 3.98
N TYR A 41 -0.66 -30.39 4.12
CA TYR A 41 -2.00 -29.90 3.80
C TYR A 41 -2.14 -29.48 2.34
N GLN A 42 -3.29 -29.77 1.72
CA GLN A 42 -3.68 -29.20 0.44
C GLN A 42 -4.52 -27.94 0.69
N ILE A 43 -4.24 -26.82 0.01
CA ILE A 43 -4.86 -25.54 0.34
C ILE A 43 -5.41 -24.85 -0.90
N ASP A 44 -6.73 -24.78 -1.00
CA ASP A 44 -7.42 -23.96 -2.00
C ASP A 44 -7.66 -22.56 -1.45
N TYR A 45 -7.13 -21.56 -2.15
CA TYR A 45 -7.20 -20.16 -1.74
C TYR A 45 -8.27 -19.39 -2.53
N PHE A 46 -9.06 -18.58 -1.81
CA PHE A 46 -10.05 -17.69 -2.37
C PHE A 46 -9.83 -16.27 -1.82
N GLN A 47 -9.75 -15.28 -2.72
CA GLN A 47 -9.57 -13.88 -2.34
C GLN A 47 -10.83 -13.24 -1.73
N PHE A 48 -11.98 -13.88 -1.89
CA PHE A 48 -13.28 -13.41 -1.40
C PHE A 48 -14.09 -14.59 -0.84
N ALA A 49 -15.03 -14.30 0.08
CA ALA A 49 -15.80 -15.32 0.77
C ALA A 49 -16.87 -16.00 -0.11
N GLU A 50 -17.46 -15.29 -1.06
CA GLU A 50 -18.58 -15.81 -1.86
C GLU A 50 -18.15 -16.98 -2.80
N PRO A 51 -17.01 -16.92 -3.51
CA PRO A 51 -16.44 -18.09 -4.20
C PRO A 51 -16.10 -19.24 -3.24
N ALA A 52 -15.63 -18.93 -2.03
CA ALA A 52 -15.29 -19.94 -1.03
C ALA A 52 -16.54 -20.70 -0.53
N VAL A 53 -17.69 -20.03 -0.35
CA VAL A 53 -18.97 -20.69 -0.04
C VAL A 53 -19.34 -21.70 -1.13
N VAL A 54 -19.23 -21.31 -2.41
CA VAL A 54 -19.52 -22.21 -3.55
C VAL A 54 -18.57 -23.41 -3.55
N ALA A 55 -17.28 -23.17 -3.33
CA ALA A 55 -16.29 -24.24 -3.24
C ALA A 55 -16.55 -25.19 -2.06
N LEU A 56 -16.86 -24.67 -0.87
CA LEU A 56 -17.15 -25.47 0.32
C LEU A 56 -18.41 -26.34 0.16
N ILE A 57 -19.43 -25.85 -0.55
CA ILE A 57 -20.64 -26.62 -0.87
C ILE A 57 -20.36 -27.74 -1.88
N GLN A 58 -19.48 -27.50 -2.86
CA GLN A 58 -19.20 -28.44 -3.96
C GLN A 58 -18.03 -29.40 -3.69
N GLY A 59 -17.12 -29.05 -2.78
CA GLY A 59 -15.84 -29.71 -2.58
C GLY A 59 -15.64 -30.24 -1.17
N ASP A 60 -14.83 -31.30 -1.06
CA ASP A 60 -14.57 -32.02 0.17
C ASP A 60 -13.42 -31.36 0.93
N TYR A 61 -13.77 -30.46 1.84
CA TYR A 61 -12.85 -29.76 2.74
C TYR A 61 -13.01 -30.22 4.19
N ASP A 62 -11.88 -30.28 4.90
CA ASP A 62 -11.80 -30.78 6.26
C ASP A 62 -11.82 -29.66 7.31
N LEU A 63 -11.35 -28.46 6.94
CA LEU A 63 -11.27 -27.28 7.80
C LEU A 63 -11.24 -25.99 6.93
N LEU A 64 -11.79 -24.90 7.46
CA LEU A 64 -11.71 -23.55 6.89
C LEU A 64 -10.76 -22.68 7.71
N LEU A 65 -9.86 -21.97 7.02
CA LEU A 65 -9.07 -20.86 7.52
C LEU A 65 -9.61 -19.57 6.89
N THR A 66 -9.90 -18.53 7.68
CA THR A 66 -10.39 -17.25 7.15
C THR A 66 -9.78 -16.08 7.90
N ASP A 67 -9.51 -14.95 7.23
CA ASP A 67 -9.45 -13.68 7.97
C ASP A 67 -10.84 -13.34 8.52
N LEU A 68 -10.90 -12.57 9.60
CA LEU A 68 -12.12 -11.94 10.10
C LEU A 68 -12.61 -10.82 9.16
N LYS A 69 -11.68 -10.10 8.49
CA LYS A 69 -11.98 -9.14 7.43
C LYS A 69 -11.47 -9.62 6.09
N VAL A 70 -12.40 -9.73 5.14
CA VAL A 70 -12.19 -10.30 3.79
C VAL A 70 -12.66 -9.32 2.72
N SER A 71 -13.46 -8.29 3.06
CA SER A 71 -13.86 -7.27 2.09
C SER A 71 -14.18 -5.92 2.70
N SER A 72 -13.96 -4.86 1.93
CA SER A 72 -14.45 -3.51 2.22
C SER A 72 -15.90 -3.29 1.76
N SER A 73 -16.49 -4.21 0.99
CA SER A 73 -17.85 -4.06 0.41
C SER A 73 -18.56 -5.38 0.07
N GLY A 74 -18.16 -6.50 0.69
CA GLY A 74 -18.68 -7.85 0.45
C GLY A 74 -18.84 -8.65 1.75
N MET A 75 -18.92 -9.98 1.66
CA MET A 75 -19.03 -10.85 2.85
C MET A 75 -17.71 -10.91 3.64
N ASP A 76 -17.73 -10.40 4.87
CA ASP A 76 -16.63 -10.54 5.85
C ASP A 76 -16.64 -11.94 6.52
N GLY A 77 -15.58 -12.26 7.27
CA GLY A 77 -15.33 -13.62 7.77
C GLY A 77 -16.37 -14.15 8.76
N ASP A 78 -17.01 -13.30 9.57
CA ASP A 78 -18.05 -13.73 10.51
C ASP A 78 -19.39 -14.03 9.81
N ASP A 79 -19.71 -13.33 8.72
CA ASP A 79 -20.88 -13.64 7.88
C ASP A 79 -20.68 -14.90 7.03
N LEU A 80 -19.45 -15.17 6.57
CA LEU A 80 -19.06 -16.47 5.97
C LEU A 80 -19.33 -17.62 6.94
N ILE A 81 -18.86 -17.48 8.20
CA ILE A 81 -19.06 -18.47 9.25
C ILE A 81 -20.55 -18.68 9.53
N ARG A 82 -21.33 -17.60 9.74
CA ARG A 82 -22.78 -17.70 9.96
C ARG A 82 -23.48 -18.42 8.82
N THR A 83 -23.12 -18.12 7.57
CA THR A 83 -23.67 -18.75 6.36
C THR A 83 -23.44 -20.27 6.37
N LEU A 84 -22.23 -20.72 6.72
CA LEU A 84 -21.89 -22.14 6.82
C LEU A 84 -22.62 -22.84 7.97
N ARG A 85 -22.72 -22.20 9.14
CA ARG A 85 -23.46 -22.72 10.31
C ARG A 85 -24.97 -22.83 10.06
N GLN A 86 -25.55 -21.88 9.31
CA GLN A 86 -26.99 -21.83 9.00
C GLN A 86 -27.38 -22.61 7.73
N SER A 87 -26.41 -23.15 6.98
CA SER A 87 -26.61 -23.88 5.70
C SER A 87 -27.54 -25.10 5.76
N GLY A 88 -27.87 -25.61 6.95
CA GLY A 88 -28.67 -26.82 7.15
C GLY A 88 -27.95 -28.13 6.80
N GLN A 89 -26.76 -28.08 6.21
CA GLN A 89 -25.96 -29.25 5.84
C GLN A 89 -25.04 -29.66 7.01
N PRO A 90 -25.17 -30.88 7.59
CA PRO A 90 -24.37 -31.28 8.75
C PRO A 90 -22.86 -31.16 8.53
N ARG A 91 -22.35 -31.42 7.31
CA ARG A 91 -20.91 -31.33 6.99
C ARG A 91 -20.36 -29.90 7.11
N LEU A 92 -21.16 -28.89 6.75
CA LEU A 92 -20.77 -27.48 6.75
C LEU A 92 -21.04 -26.83 8.11
N SER A 93 -22.17 -27.16 8.74
CA SER A 93 -22.46 -26.66 10.09
C SER A 93 -21.52 -27.24 11.15
N GLN A 94 -20.92 -28.41 10.89
CA GLN A 94 -19.85 -29.03 11.71
C GLN A 94 -18.45 -28.94 11.09
N LEU A 95 -18.23 -28.06 10.10
CA LEU A 95 -16.88 -27.81 9.58
C LEU A 95 -16.04 -27.07 10.65
N PRO A 96 -14.83 -27.54 11.02
CA PRO A 96 -13.90 -26.77 11.82
C PRO A 96 -13.52 -25.46 11.12
N ILE A 97 -13.51 -24.36 11.87
CA ILE A 97 -13.13 -23.04 11.37
C ILE A 97 -12.12 -22.39 12.31
N ILE A 98 -10.98 -21.97 11.76
CA ILE A 98 -10.00 -21.12 12.43
C ILE A 98 -10.09 -19.72 11.82
N VAL A 99 -10.33 -18.71 12.64
CA VAL A 99 -10.26 -17.31 12.25
C VAL A 99 -8.89 -16.75 12.57
N ILE A 100 -8.29 -16.06 11.62
CA ILE A 100 -7.05 -15.33 11.77
C ILE A 100 -7.40 -13.84 11.73
N THR A 101 -6.83 -12.99 12.58
CA THR A 101 -7.19 -11.55 12.55
C THR A 101 -6.04 -10.65 12.95
N GLY A 102 -5.92 -9.49 12.28
CA GLY A 102 -5.05 -8.40 12.73
C GLY A 102 -5.61 -7.58 13.90
N SER A 103 -6.86 -7.84 14.33
CA SER A 103 -7.50 -7.09 15.42
C SER A 103 -7.29 -7.76 16.78
N THR A 104 -6.72 -7.03 17.73
CA THR A 104 -6.66 -7.44 19.15
C THR A 104 -7.84 -6.92 19.97
N ASP A 105 -8.90 -6.42 19.32
CA ASP A 105 -10.11 -5.93 19.99
C ASP A 105 -10.97 -7.10 20.52
N ALA A 106 -11.34 -7.02 21.79
CA ALA A 106 -12.18 -8.02 22.45
C ALA A 106 -13.58 -8.13 21.81
N GLU A 107 -14.13 -7.04 21.24
CA GLU A 107 -15.44 -7.09 20.56
C GLU A 107 -15.34 -7.86 19.22
N ALA A 108 -14.25 -7.67 18.48
CA ALA A 108 -13.96 -8.41 17.24
C ALA A 108 -13.72 -9.91 17.51
N LEU A 109 -12.96 -10.25 18.54
CA LEU A 109 -12.70 -11.63 18.95
C LEU A 109 -13.98 -12.35 19.41
N ALA A 110 -14.85 -11.65 20.17
CA ALA A 110 -16.14 -12.20 20.59
C ALA A 110 -17.05 -12.55 19.40
N LYS A 111 -17.18 -11.63 18.42
CA LYS A 111 -18.00 -11.84 17.21
C LYS A 111 -17.60 -13.09 16.41
N ALA A 112 -16.31 -13.39 16.33
CA ALA A 112 -15.81 -14.59 15.64
C ALA A 112 -16.28 -15.88 16.33
N TYR A 113 -16.22 -15.95 17.67
CA TYR A 113 -16.74 -17.10 18.43
C TYR A 113 -18.28 -17.17 18.39
N ASP A 114 -18.98 -16.03 18.51
CA ASP A 114 -20.45 -15.94 18.44
C ASP A 114 -21.00 -16.33 17.05
N ALA A 115 -20.25 -16.10 15.98
CA ALA A 115 -20.57 -16.60 14.64
C ALA A 115 -20.45 -18.14 14.57
N GLY A 116 -19.55 -18.73 15.35
CA GLY A 116 -19.32 -20.17 15.44
C GLY A 116 -17.92 -20.64 15.02
N ALA A 117 -16.89 -19.79 15.12
CA ALA A 117 -15.49 -20.21 14.97
C ALA A 117 -15.07 -21.21 16.07
N ASN A 118 -14.21 -22.17 15.72
CA ASN A 118 -13.67 -23.15 16.67
C ASN A 118 -12.39 -22.66 17.36
N GLN A 119 -11.62 -21.81 16.68
CA GLN A 119 -10.42 -21.15 17.18
C GLN A 119 -10.31 -19.75 16.56
N VAL A 120 -9.75 -18.81 17.30
CA VAL A 120 -9.33 -17.50 16.79
C VAL A 120 -7.85 -17.27 17.11
N MET A 121 -7.09 -16.71 16.17
CA MET A 121 -5.65 -16.43 16.27
C MET A 121 -5.32 -15.01 15.79
N SER A 122 -4.34 -14.35 16.41
CA SER A 122 -3.88 -13.03 15.99
C SER A 122 -2.79 -13.10 14.92
N LYS A 123 -2.80 -12.19 13.93
CA LYS A 123 -1.65 -11.93 13.05
C LYS A 123 -0.58 -11.14 13.85
N PRO A 124 0.74 -11.40 13.70
CA PRO A 124 1.36 -12.44 12.87
C PRO A 124 1.18 -13.84 13.48
N VAL A 125 0.97 -14.84 12.62
CA VAL A 125 0.67 -16.22 13.02
C VAL A 125 1.95 -17.06 13.07
N ASP A 126 2.15 -17.82 14.15
CA ASP A 126 3.20 -18.84 14.22
C ASP A 126 2.76 -20.14 13.52
N ALA A 127 3.64 -20.70 12.69
CA ALA A 127 3.33 -21.88 11.88
C ALA A 127 3.17 -23.16 12.73
N GLY A 128 3.88 -23.29 13.84
CA GLY A 128 3.78 -24.44 14.75
C GLY A 128 2.55 -24.37 15.65
N GLU A 129 2.19 -23.17 16.10
CA GLU A 129 0.91 -22.93 16.80
C GLU A 129 -0.28 -23.26 15.89
N LEU A 130 -0.26 -22.76 14.65
CA LEU A 130 -1.33 -23.00 13.67
C LEU A 130 -1.47 -24.48 13.27
N ASP A 131 -0.36 -25.16 12.97
CA ASP A 131 -0.34 -26.61 12.71
C ASP A 131 -0.88 -27.41 13.92
N GLY A 132 -0.53 -27.00 15.14
CA GLY A 132 -1.07 -27.58 16.38
C GLY A 132 -2.59 -27.44 16.49
N HIS A 133 -3.15 -26.25 16.20
CA HIS A 133 -4.59 -26.03 16.20
C HIS A 133 -5.31 -26.79 15.09
N ILE A 134 -4.77 -26.83 13.87
CA ILE A 134 -5.34 -27.59 12.75
C ILE A 134 -5.39 -29.07 13.09
N ARG A 135 -4.28 -29.68 13.55
CA ARG A 135 -4.23 -31.10 13.94
C ARG A 135 -5.23 -31.43 15.03
N ARG A 136 -5.34 -30.58 16.06
CA ARG A 136 -6.30 -30.78 17.14
C ARG A 136 -7.74 -30.81 16.62
N LEU A 137 -8.14 -29.83 15.81
CA LEU A 137 -9.51 -29.75 15.29
C LEU A 137 -9.84 -30.88 14.29
N LEU A 138 -8.87 -31.34 13.50
CA LEU A 138 -9.02 -32.50 12.62
C LEU A 138 -9.18 -33.80 13.43
N LEU A 139 -8.44 -33.98 14.52
CA LEU A 139 -8.61 -35.11 15.43
C LEU A 139 -9.98 -35.10 16.12
N GLU A 140 -10.41 -33.95 16.66
CA GLU A 140 -11.73 -33.79 17.27
C GLU A 140 -12.87 -34.07 16.26
N ARG A 141 -12.70 -33.70 14.98
CA ARG A 141 -13.61 -34.06 13.87
C ARG A 141 -13.60 -35.56 13.57
N HIS A 142 -12.44 -36.21 13.52
CA HIS A 142 -12.36 -37.65 13.26
C HIS A 142 -12.94 -38.49 14.40
N GLU A 143 -12.71 -38.13 15.67
CA GLU A 143 -13.30 -38.83 16.81
C GLU A 143 -14.83 -38.65 16.88
N SER A 144 -15.34 -37.46 16.58
CA SER A 144 -16.79 -37.18 16.55
C SER A 144 -17.52 -37.77 15.33
N ILE A 145 -16.81 -38.10 14.24
CA ILE A 145 -17.33 -38.93 13.14
C ILE A 145 -17.29 -40.42 13.53
N ALA A 146 -16.17 -40.90 14.08
CA ALA A 146 -15.98 -42.31 14.45
C ALA A 146 -16.89 -42.80 15.59
N THR A 147 -17.43 -41.88 16.39
CA THR A 147 -18.38 -42.19 17.48
C THR A 147 -19.86 -42.15 17.07
N GLN A 148 -20.19 -41.87 15.81
CA GLN A 148 -21.56 -41.97 15.31
C GLN A 148 -21.95 -43.46 15.12
N PRO A 149 -23.10 -43.93 15.65
CA PRO A 149 -23.52 -45.31 15.47
C PRO A 149 -23.75 -45.66 13.99
N GLN A 150 -23.06 -46.68 13.48
CA GLN A 150 -23.29 -47.19 12.13
C GLN A 150 -24.71 -47.77 11.99
N ALA A 151 -25.61 -46.98 11.40
CA ALA A 151 -26.97 -47.40 11.07
C ALA A 151 -26.98 -48.34 9.86
N SER A 152 -26.44 -49.56 10.03
CA SER A 152 -26.48 -50.59 9.00
C SER A 152 -27.89 -51.17 8.86
N HIS A 153 -28.64 -50.78 7.84
CA HIS A 153 -29.68 -51.64 7.29
C HIS A 153 -29.83 -51.49 5.79
N ARG A 154 -29.85 -52.63 5.10
CA ARG A 154 -30.40 -52.73 3.74
C ARG A 154 -31.91 -52.66 3.86
N GLU A 155 -32.55 -51.81 3.07
CA GLU A 155 -33.87 -52.11 2.53
C GLU A 155 -34.02 -51.45 1.16
N SER A 156 -34.55 -52.20 0.19
CA SER A 156 -34.73 -51.77 -1.19
C SER A 156 -36.19 -51.42 -1.43
N VAL A 157 -36.48 -50.18 -1.88
CA VAL A 157 -37.82 -49.76 -2.30
C VAL A 157 -37.71 -49.06 -3.65
N ASP A 158 -38.65 -49.39 -4.55
CA ASP A 158 -38.54 -49.20 -5.99
C ASP A 158 -38.66 -47.75 -6.51
N VAL A 159 -38.12 -47.54 -7.71
CA VAL A 159 -38.35 -46.34 -8.52
C VAL A 159 -39.47 -46.60 -9.54
N PRO A 160 -40.63 -45.91 -9.46
CA PRO A 160 -41.62 -45.93 -10.52
C PRO A 160 -41.38 -44.79 -11.54
N LEU A 161 -40.91 -45.12 -12.74
CA LEU A 161 -41.13 -44.29 -13.92
C LEU A 161 -42.50 -44.60 -14.51
N VAL A 162 -43.25 -43.57 -14.94
CA VAL A 162 -43.92 -43.46 -16.26
C VAL A 162 -44.65 -42.11 -16.40
N THR A 163 -44.76 -41.62 -17.64
CA THR A 163 -45.34 -40.34 -18.11
C THR A 163 -46.78 -40.55 -18.66
N PRO A 164 -47.46 -39.64 -19.40
CA PRO A 164 -47.29 -38.20 -19.69
C PRO A 164 -48.57 -37.33 -19.48
N VAL A 165 -48.53 -36.07 -19.96
CA VAL A 165 -49.53 -34.98 -19.92
C VAL A 165 -50.82 -35.21 -20.74
N GLN A 166 -51.99 -34.71 -20.28
CA GLN A 166 -53.03 -34.17 -21.18
C GLN A 166 -54.05 -33.14 -20.58
N THR A 167 -54.11 -31.95 -21.21
CA THR A 167 -55.25 -31.00 -21.40
C THR A 167 -56.07 -30.38 -20.24
N ALA A 168 -56.48 -29.10 -20.44
CA ALA A 168 -57.38 -28.29 -19.59
C ALA A 168 -58.81 -28.18 -20.19
N PRO A 169 -59.79 -27.48 -19.56
CA PRO A 169 -59.95 -26.03 -19.84
C PRO A 169 -60.52 -25.13 -18.71
N VAL A 170 -60.65 -23.83 -19.05
CA VAL A 170 -61.39 -22.70 -18.43
C VAL A 170 -62.83 -23.04 -17.94
N ALA A 171 -63.53 -22.30 -17.05
CA ALA A 171 -63.37 -20.93 -16.51
C ALA A 171 -64.16 -20.71 -15.18
N GLU A 172 -63.89 -19.62 -14.45
CA GLU A 172 -64.85 -18.54 -14.06
C GLU A 172 -64.18 -17.50 -13.13
N ALA A 173 -64.86 -16.37 -12.83
CA ALA A 173 -64.25 -15.24 -12.11
C ALA A 173 -65.24 -14.47 -11.19
N LYS A 174 -64.76 -14.03 -10.01
CA LYS A 174 -65.11 -12.74 -9.35
C LYS A 174 -64.33 -12.49 -8.05
N ASP A 175 -64.20 -11.21 -7.71
CA ASP A 175 -64.05 -10.55 -6.39
C ASP A 175 -63.19 -11.26 -5.30
N ASN A 176 -62.22 -10.62 -4.64
CA ASN A 176 -62.44 -9.48 -3.72
C ASN A 176 -61.12 -8.91 -3.10
N LYS A 177 -61.21 -7.70 -2.52
CA LYS A 177 -60.39 -7.13 -1.41
C LYS A 177 -58.85 -7.06 -1.44
N THR A 178 -58.38 -5.84 -1.70
CA THR A 178 -57.72 -4.95 -0.70
C THR A 178 -56.46 -5.41 0.05
N ILE A 179 -55.34 -4.74 -0.27
CA ILE A 179 -54.12 -4.65 0.53
C ILE A 179 -54.35 -3.73 1.75
N PRO A 180 -53.85 -4.05 2.96
CA PRO A 180 -53.82 -3.12 4.08
C PRO A 180 -52.60 -2.18 4.00
N LEU A 181 -52.84 -0.87 4.08
CA LEU A 181 -51.83 0.15 4.36
C LEU A 181 -52.09 0.74 5.75
N LEU A 182 -51.06 0.90 6.59
CA LEU A 182 -51.21 1.58 7.87
C LEU A 182 -51.40 3.10 7.67
N GLN A 183 -52.37 3.65 8.39
CA GLN A 183 -52.47 5.08 8.71
C GLN A 183 -51.45 5.40 9.85
N VAL A 184 -51.12 6.64 10.21
CA VAL A 184 -52.02 7.66 10.80
C VAL A 184 -51.36 9.06 10.78
N THR A 185 -52.06 10.03 10.15
CA THR A 185 -52.10 11.51 10.33
C THR A 185 -50.83 12.35 10.61
N GLY A 186 -50.73 13.60 10.15
CA GLY A 186 -51.70 14.40 9.38
C GLY A 186 -51.54 15.92 9.60
N LEU A 187 -52.60 16.68 9.26
CA LEU A 187 -52.69 18.16 9.22
C LEU A 187 -51.88 18.81 8.06
N SER A 188 -52.36 19.84 7.36
CA SER A 188 -53.68 20.50 7.38
C SER A 188 -54.13 20.87 5.96
N ALA A 189 -55.38 21.29 5.79
CA ALA A 189 -56.02 21.49 4.48
C ALA A 189 -56.19 22.96 4.09
N GLU A 190 -56.15 23.23 2.77
CA GLU A 190 -56.97 24.25 2.11
C GLU A 190 -57.15 23.88 0.62
N ASN A 191 -58.19 24.41 -0.04
CA ASN A 191 -58.62 24.03 -1.40
C ASN A 191 -59.28 25.25 -2.11
N PRO A 192 -59.77 25.19 -3.37
CA PRO A 192 -59.28 26.03 -4.46
C PRO A 192 -60.27 27.15 -4.84
N PRO A 193 -60.12 27.77 -6.03
CA PRO A 193 -61.03 27.34 -7.10
C PRO A 193 -60.39 27.13 -8.48
N GLN A 194 -61.14 26.47 -9.36
CA GLN A 194 -60.87 26.28 -10.79
C GLN A 194 -61.45 27.44 -11.61
N GLU A 195 -61.06 27.59 -12.89
CA GLU A 195 -62.03 27.75 -14.00
C GLU A 195 -61.40 27.46 -15.38
N ARG A 196 -62.19 26.77 -16.24
CA ARG A 196 -62.27 26.73 -17.74
C ARG A 196 -60.95 26.63 -18.56
N ALA A 197 -60.66 25.62 -19.39
CA ALA A 197 -61.42 24.76 -20.35
C ALA A 197 -61.46 25.28 -21.80
N ASP A 198 -61.44 24.30 -22.74
CA ASP A 198 -61.48 24.38 -24.21
C ASP A 198 -60.20 24.97 -24.88
N VAL A 199 -59.73 24.51 -26.06
CA VAL A 199 -60.41 23.82 -27.20
C VAL A 199 -59.63 22.58 -27.71
N GLN A 200 -60.37 21.66 -28.35
CA GLN A 200 -59.97 20.46 -29.14
C GLN A 200 -59.06 20.78 -30.37
N ALA A 201 -58.45 19.87 -31.16
CA ALA A 201 -57.96 18.46 -31.11
C ALA A 201 -57.12 18.25 -32.44
N SER A 202 -56.74 17.11 -33.04
CA SER A 202 -57.03 15.65 -32.98
C SER A 202 -55.87 14.82 -33.60
N SER A 203 -55.95 13.48 -33.53
CA SER A 203 -55.49 12.42 -34.50
C SER A 203 -54.33 12.70 -35.50
N GLU A 204 -53.22 11.94 -35.53
CA GLU A 204 -53.06 10.52 -35.98
C GLU A 204 -53.30 10.31 -37.51
N ASN A 205 -52.63 9.40 -38.26
CA ASN A 205 -51.79 8.23 -37.92
C ASN A 205 -50.84 7.77 -39.09
N THR A 206 -50.00 6.76 -38.80
CA THR A 206 -49.39 5.73 -39.69
C THR A 206 -48.04 5.96 -40.42
N VAL A 207 -47.23 4.89 -40.47
CA VAL A 207 -45.94 4.69 -41.19
C VAL A 207 -46.06 3.37 -42.02
N PRO A 208 -45.21 3.06 -43.02
CA PRO A 208 -44.09 2.12 -42.77
C PRO A 208 -42.81 2.22 -43.68
N ALA A 209 -41.68 1.75 -43.12
CA ALA A 209 -40.48 1.05 -43.66
C ALA A 209 -39.94 1.19 -45.11
N GLU A 210 -38.61 1.47 -45.21
CA GLU A 210 -37.48 0.79 -45.93
C GLU A 210 -37.64 0.07 -47.31
N PRO A 211 -36.55 -0.15 -48.12
CA PRO A 211 -35.12 -0.30 -47.76
C PRO A 211 -34.06 0.39 -48.68
N ALA A 212 -32.76 0.09 -48.47
CA ALA A 212 -31.59 0.58 -49.23
C ALA A 212 -31.15 -0.34 -50.41
N PRO A 213 -30.25 0.15 -51.30
CA PRO A 213 -29.08 -0.65 -51.72
C PRO A 213 -27.78 0.17 -51.93
N THR A 214 -26.76 -0.44 -52.57
CA THR A 214 -25.31 -0.13 -52.40
C THR A 214 -24.53 -0.02 -53.74
N VAL A 215 -23.25 0.37 -53.67
CA VAL A 215 -22.12 0.20 -54.63
C VAL A 215 -21.91 1.26 -55.74
N ALA A 216 -20.63 1.52 -56.07
CA ALA A 216 -20.08 2.27 -57.22
C ALA A 216 -19.64 1.24 -58.34
N PRO A 217 -18.60 1.39 -59.21
CA PRO A 217 -17.66 2.49 -59.54
C PRO A 217 -17.43 2.76 -61.06
N GLU A 218 -16.59 3.74 -61.40
CA GLU A 218 -15.68 3.87 -62.59
C GLU A 218 -14.92 5.24 -62.41
N ALA A 219 -13.63 5.49 -62.68
CA ALA A 219 -12.56 5.04 -63.59
C ALA A 219 -12.33 6.01 -64.79
N GLY A 220 -11.16 6.66 -64.86
CA GLY A 220 -10.77 7.62 -65.91
C GLY A 220 -9.32 8.13 -65.80
N MET A 221 -8.66 8.45 -66.92
CA MET A 221 -7.19 8.57 -67.06
C MET A 221 -6.77 9.44 -68.27
N ILE A 222 -5.51 9.90 -68.47
CA ILE A 222 -4.28 9.74 -67.66
C ILE A 222 -3.94 11.08 -66.93
N GLU A 223 -3.01 12.00 -67.25
CA GLU A 223 -1.81 12.06 -68.13
C GLU A 223 -0.81 13.13 -67.59
N ARG A 224 0.40 13.23 -68.18
CA ARG A 224 1.61 13.93 -67.67
C ARG A 224 2.31 14.74 -68.80
N VAL A 225 3.18 15.71 -68.47
CA VAL A 225 4.43 16.13 -69.20
C VAL A 225 5.11 17.33 -68.47
N VAL A 226 6.32 17.73 -68.89
CA VAL A 226 7.35 18.47 -68.11
C VAL A 226 7.95 19.66 -68.91
N ALA A 227 8.61 20.60 -68.20
CA ALA A 227 9.52 21.68 -68.71
C ALA A 227 8.87 22.90 -69.42
N SER A 228 9.46 24.12 -69.44
CA SER A 228 10.67 24.69 -68.79
C SER A 228 10.72 26.23 -68.90
N ASP A 229 11.60 26.90 -68.12
CA ASP A 229 12.23 28.24 -68.33
C ASP A 229 11.31 29.49 -68.48
N THR A 230 11.52 30.60 -67.77
CA THR A 230 12.75 31.44 -67.77
C THR A 230 12.84 32.37 -66.53
N ALA A 231 13.95 33.12 -66.37
CA ALA A 231 14.33 33.83 -65.14
C ALA A 231 14.04 35.35 -65.06
N SER A 232 14.04 35.89 -63.83
CA SER A 232 14.65 37.21 -63.49
C SER A 232 14.94 37.38 -61.98
N ARG A 233 15.92 38.22 -61.64
CA ARG A 233 16.49 38.53 -60.29
C ARG A 233 16.25 40.05 -59.98
N PRO A 234 16.64 40.69 -58.83
CA PRO A 234 17.78 40.38 -57.92
C PRO A 234 17.65 40.66 -56.38
N VAL A 235 18.66 40.20 -55.60
CA VAL A 235 19.29 40.80 -54.37
C VAL A 235 18.38 41.15 -53.15
N SER A 236 18.64 40.71 -51.91
CA SER A 236 19.87 40.92 -51.10
C SER A 236 20.06 39.92 -49.92
N THR A 237 21.17 40.01 -49.18
CA THR A 237 21.64 39.04 -48.15
C THR A 237 22.34 39.70 -46.94
N PRO A 238 22.20 39.20 -45.69
CA PRO A 238 23.05 39.54 -44.54
C PRO A 238 24.12 38.46 -44.21
N MET A 239 25.08 38.78 -43.33
CA MET A 239 26.30 37.99 -43.03
C MET A 239 26.25 37.17 -41.71
N PRO A 240 27.14 36.17 -41.53
CA PRO A 240 27.39 35.48 -40.26
C PRO A 240 28.60 36.04 -39.49
N GLU A 241 28.68 35.76 -38.17
CA GLU A 241 29.81 36.08 -37.28
C GLU A 241 29.96 34.99 -36.16
N PRO A 242 31.06 34.93 -35.36
CA PRO A 242 31.89 33.72 -35.41
C PRO A 242 32.14 32.98 -34.07
N VAL A 243 32.88 31.87 -34.16
CA VAL A 243 33.43 31.08 -33.04
C VAL A 243 34.85 31.56 -32.70
N ILE A 244 35.22 31.53 -31.41
CA ILE A 244 36.60 31.74 -30.93
C ILE A 244 36.97 30.64 -29.93
N ASP A 245 38.21 30.15 -30.03
CA ASP A 245 38.86 29.19 -29.13
C ASP A 245 40.14 29.83 -28.55
N THR A 246 40.45 29.61 -27.28
CA THR A 246 41.68 30.08 -26.62
C THR A 246 42.10 29.16 -25.46
N THR A 247 43.30 28.59 -25.58
CA THR A 247 44.04 27.88 -24.52
C THR A 247 44.62 28.86 -23.46
N PRO A 248 44.73 28.48 -22.18
CA PRO A 248 45.36 29.33 -21.15
C PRO A 248 46.86 29.05 -20.96
N GLU A 249 47.67 30.09 -20.71
CA GLU A 249 49.09 29.96 -20.33
C GLU A 249 49.52 30.94 -19.20
N ALA A 250 50.17 30.38 -18.18
CA ALA A 250 51.05 30.93 -17.14
C ALA A 250 50.96 32.41 -16.60
N ALA A 251 50.47 32.51 -15.35
CA ALA A 251 51.16 33.13 -14.18
C ALA A 251 51.45 34.68 -14.15
N PRO A 252 51.94 35.28 -13.03
CA PRO A 252 52.18 34.78 -11.66
C PRO A 252 51.65 35.66 -10.48
N GLU A 253 51.96 35.22 -9.25
CA GLU A 253 52.28 36.02 -8.02
C GLU A 253 51.22 36.77 -7.16
N THR A 254 51.12 36.29 -5.90
CA THR A 254 51.00 37.01 -4.58
C THR A 254 50.03 38.19 -4.36
N ALA A 255 49.12 38.06 -3.39
CA ALA A 255 49.25 38.69 -2.05
C ALA A 255 47.97 38.57 -1.16
N THR A 256 48.16 38.17 0.10
CA THR A 256 47.37 38.60 1.29
C THR A 256 48.11 39.80 1.94
N PRO A 257 47.56 40.59 2.91
CA PRO A 257 46.52 40.23 3.89
C PRO A 257 45.54 41.37 4.32
N ASP A 258 44.81 41.16 5.44
CA ASP A 258 44.43 42.15 6.48
C ASP A 258 43.46 43.32 6.14
N VAL A 259 42.73 43.97 7.09
CA VAL A 259 42.13 43.64 8.41
C VAL A 259 41.15 44.79 8.78
N GLU A 260 40.12 44.55 9.63
CA GLU A 260 39.27 45.59 10.31
C GLU A 260 38.49 46.57 9.39
N ASP A 261 37.56 47.44 9.82
CA ASP A 261 36.49 47.45 10.86
C ASP A 261 35.38 48.39 10.26
N GLY A 262 34.10 48.48 10.62
CA GLY A 262 33.31 48.03 11.76
C GLY A 262 32.00 48.86 11.83
N PHE A 263 31.33 48.85 12.98
CA PHE A 263 30.21 49.75 13.37
C PHE A 263 28.84 49.64 12.64
N ARG A 264 27.68 49.77 13.33
CA ARG A 264 27.35 49.58 14.77
C ARG A 264 25.82 49.63 15.03
N ARG A 265 25.45 49.14 16.23
CA ARG A 265 24.17 49.25 16.98
C ARG A 265 23.08 48.27 16.53
N GLY A 266 22.41 47.55 17.44
CA GLY A 266 22.53 47.38 18.90
C GLY A 266 21.32 46.55 19.38
N ALA A 267 21.09 46.12 20.61
CA ALA A 267 21.69 46.15 21.97
C ALA A 267 20.74 45.24 22.81
N ALA A 268 20.94 44.83 24.07
CA ALA A 268 21.99 45.00 25.07
C ALA A 268 22.05 43.68 25.91
N GLU A 269 23.23 43.13 26.21
CA GLU A 269 23.98 43.26 27.49
C GLU A 269 23.52 42.35 28.66
N PRO A 270 24.40 41.44 29.15
CA PRO A 270 24.33 40.77 30.46
C PRO A 270 25.34 41.36 31.47
N VAL A 271 25.15 41.15 32.79
CA VAL A 271 26.14 41.53 33.83
C VAL A 271 26.26 40.50 34.96
N GLU A 272 27.43 39.84 34.99
CA GLU A 272 28.36 39.49 36.10
C GLU A 272 27.99 39.97 37.54
N TYR A 273 28.16 39.18 38.63
CA TYR A 273 29.36 39.01 39.50
C TYR A 273 28.94 38.04 40.67
N ASP A 274 29.76 37.36 41.49
CA ASP A 274 31.16 36.86 41.45
C ASP A 274 31.43 36.05 42.76
N ARG A 275 32.47 35.19 42.77
CA ARG A 275 33.20 34.53 43.91
C ARG A 275 32.59 33.36 44.72
N GLU A 276 33.40 32.27 44.71
CA GLU A 276 33.90 31.50 45.89
C GLU A 276 32.89 30.77 46.82
N ARG A 277 33.03 29.46 47.16
CA ARG A 277 34.20 28.54 47.12
C ARG A 277 33.86 27.09 46.68
N GLU A 278 34.95 26.36 46.50
CA GLU A 278 35.17 24.97 46.05
C GLU A 278 34.61 23.85 46.97
N ILE A 279 34.33 22.67 46.36
CA ILE A 279 34.50 21.25 46.84
C ILE A 279 33.36 20.31 46.34
N ILE A 280 33.66 19.53 45.28
CA ILE A 280 33.59 18.03 45.12
C ILE A 280 32.53 17.25 45.95
N VAL A 281 31.72 16.28 45.45
CA VAL A 281 31.35 15.75 44.10
C VAL A 281 30.11 14.81 44.23
N ASP A 282 29.35 14.62 43.14
CA ASP A 282 28.34 13.58 42.83
C ASP A 282 27.01 13.42 43.63
N PRO A 283 25.96 12.79 43.02
CA PRO A 283 24.55 13.01 43.41
C PRO A 283 23.68 11.77 43.70
N GLU A 284 22.62 11.93 44.51
CA GLU A 284 21.38 11.10 44.58
C GLU A 284 20.42 11.70 45.67
N PRO A 285 19.19 11.20 45.93
CA PRO A 285 18.11 10.73 45.05
C PRO A 285 16.72 11.29 45.52
N SER A 286 15.64 10.47 45.47
CA SER A 286 14.34 10.59 46.20
C SER A 286 13.21 11.37 45.50
N PRO A 287 11.93 11.28 45.96
CA PRO A 287 11.34 10.43 47.02
C PRO A 287 10.18 9.50 46.53
N GLY A 288 9.63 8.56 47.30
CA GLY A 288 9.78 8.13 48.72
C GLY A 288 8.92 6.85 48.92
N ARG A 289 8.01 6.61 49.89
CA ARG A 289 7.44 7.22 51.12
C ARG A 289 6.65 6.07 51.83
N ARG A 290 6.36 5.93 53.14
CA ARG A 290 6.68 6.63 54.43
C ARG A 290 6.22 5.75 55.65
N ARG A 291 7.14 5.15 56.44
CA ARG A 291 6.96 4.77 57.89
C ARG A 291 5.95 3.63 58.24
N ARG A 292 5.95 2.98 59.43
CA ARG A 292 6.48 3.35 60.78
C ARG A 292 6.72 2.15 61.73
N ASP A 293 7.64 2.35 62.67
CA ASP A 293 7.94 1.75 64.00
C ASP A 293 6.78 1.00 64.73
N ARG A 294 6.98 0.09 65.72
CA ARG A 294 8.02 0.06 66.80
C ARG A 294 8.16 -1.33 67.51
N GLN A 295 9.04 -1.42 68.53
CA GLN A 295 9.54 -2.65 69.20
C GLN A 295 8.80 -3.07 70.50
N ASN A 296 8.94 -4.36 70.89
CA ASN A 296 9.19 -4.87 72.27
C ASN A 296 9.65 -6.36 72.16
N ILE A 297 10.78 -6.82 72.71
CA ILE A 297 11.20 -7.12 74.11
C ILE A 297 10.66 -8.47 74.67
N GLN A 298 11.55 -9.48 74.65
CA GLN A 298 11.86 -10.60 75.58
C GLN A 298 10.83 -11.37 76.46
N GLN A 299 11.20 -12.67 76.65
CA GLN A 299 11.07 -13.56 77.84
C GLN A 299 9.77 -14.39 78.09
N GLY A 300 9.98 -15.60 78.67
CA GLY A 300 8.96 -16.55 79.14
C GLY A 300 8.47 -17.53 78.05
N ALA A 301 8.71 -18.85 78.01
CA ALA A 301 8.99 -19.91 78.99
C ALA A 301 7.75 -20.68 79.53
N ASP A 302 7.49 -21.81 78.85
CA ASP A 302 7.03 -23.12 79.35
C ASP A 302 5.53 -23.47 79.64
N ASP A 303 5.29 -24.76 79.43
CA ASP A 303 4.33 -25.72 80.01
C ASP A 303 2.81 -25.82 79.63
N SER A 304 2.44 -27.08 79.33
CA SER A 304 1.21 -27.82 79.69
C SER A 304 -0.15 -27.70 78.94
N ARG A 305 -0.33 -28.62 77.94
CA ARG A 305 -1.25 -29.81 77.96
C ARG A 305 -2.37 -29.95 76.90
N HIS A 306 -2.61 -31.23 76.57
CA HIS A 306 -3.69 -31.87 75.78
C HIS A 306 -3.67 -31.61 74.24
N GLY A 307 -3.71 -32.64 73.38
CA GLY A 307 -3.66 -34.08 73.69
C GLY A 307 -3.62 -35.02 72.47
N ASP A 308 -3.18 -36.25 72.76
CA ASP A 308 -3.44 -37.55 72.12
C ASP A 308 -2.97 -37.92 70.68
N ASN A 309 -2.15 -38.99 70.68
CA ASN A 309 -1.70 -39.92 69.64
C ASN A 309 -2.85 -40.84 69.11
N PRO A 310 -2.63 -41.89 68.26
CA PRO A 310 -1.41 -42.41 67.59
C PRO A 310 -1.59 -42.49 66.03
N PHE A 311 -0.77 -43.11 65.16
CA PHE A 311 0.32 -44.11 65.20
C PHE A 311 1.45 -43.65 64.24
N ILE A 312 2.76 -43.80 64.49
CA ILE A 312 3.61 -44.99 64.76
C ILE A 312 3.76 -45.94 63.55
N PHE A 313 4.94 -45.91 62.91
CA PHE A 313 5.87 -47.04 62.66
C PHE A 313 7.10 -46.52 61.87
N ASP A 314 8.34 -47.02 62.00
CA ASP A 314 9.22 -47.31 63.16
C ASP A 314 10.68 -47.38 62.59
N GLU A 315 11.73 -47.47 63.41
CA GLU A 315 13.13 -47.27 62.98
C GLU A 315 13.92 -48.53 62.53
N MET A 316 14.95 -48.29 61.69
CA MET A 316 16.26 -48.99 61.71
C MET A 316 16.28 -50.51 61.33
N PRO A 317 17.43 -51.23 61.35
CA PRO A 317 18.82 -50.88 61.71
C PRO A 317 19.90 -51.13 60.64
N SER A 318 21.16 -51.07 61.10
CA SER A 318 22.42 -51.00 60.37
C SER A 318 23.02 -52.34 59.88
N ARG A 319 24.17 -52.24 59.19
CA ARG A 319 25.01 -53.34 58.67
C ARG A 319 25.38 -54.39 59.73
N PRO A 320 25.62 -55.64 59.31
CA PRO A 320 26.88 -56.30 59.63
C PRO A 320 27.67 -56.77 58.38
N ALA A 321 28.82 -57.42 58.58
CA ALA A 321 29.85 -57.60 57.56
C ALA A 321 30.07 -59.05 57.08
N ASN A 322 30.68 -59.16 55.89
CA ASN A 322 31.59 -60.23 55.44
C ASN A 322 31.26 -61.70 55.78
N ARG A 323 30.56 -62.40 54.89
CA ARG A 323 30.75 -63.86 54.66
C ARG A 323 30.18 -64.32 53.32
N LEU A 324 31.05 -64.49 52.31
CA LEU A 324 30.82 -65.37 51.14
C LEU A 324 32.11 -65.56 50.30
N GLN A 325 33.17 -66.09 50.94
CA GLN A 325 34.27 -66.70 50.18
C GLN A 325 33.84 -68.07 49.63
N ARG A 326 34.31 -68.39 48.42
CA ARG A 326 34.15 -69.68 47.70
C ARG A 326 32.73 -70.02 47.25
N LEU A 327 32.44 -69.79 45.97
CA LEU A 327 31.92 -70.84 45.05
C LEU A 327 31.86 -70.43 43.56
N PHE A 328 32.89 -69.74 43.05
CA PHE A 328 33.07 -69.53 41.60
C PHE A 328 34.38 -70.15 41.13
N SER A 329 34.27 -71.13 40.23
CA SER A 329 35.43 -71.76 39.59
C SER A 329 36.05 -70.80 38.57
N ARG A 330 37.34 -71.00 38.24
CA ARG A 330 37.99 -70.26 37.15
C ARG A 330 37.26 -70.41 35.80
N ARG A 331 36.46 -71.47 35.61
CA ARG A 331 35.67 -71.71 34.38
C ARG A 331 34.44 -70.80 34.30
N THR A 332 33.71 -70.61 35.40
CA THR A 332 32.49 -69.78 35.39
C THR A 332 32.82 -68.29 35.17
N LEU A 333 33.91 -67.78 35.75
CA LEU A 333 34.34 -66.40 35.52
C LEU A 333 34.81 -66.17 34.06
N LEU A 334 35.40 -67.18 33.43
CA LEU A 334 35.78 -67.15 32.00
C LEU A 334 34.55 -67.12 31.09
N VAL A 335 33.52 -67.95 31.37
CA VAL A 335 32.26 -67.94 30.63
C VAL A 335 31.54 -66.59 30.75
N VAL A 336 31.49 -65.99 31.94
CA VAL A 336 30.90 -64.64 32.11
C VAL A 336 31.69 -63.59 31.33
N MET A 337 33.03 -63.64 31.31
CA MET A 337 33.80 -62.67 30.53
C MET A 337 33.66 -62.87 29.02
N VAL A 338 33.54 -64.12 28.54
CA VAL A 338 33.25 -64.42 27.12
C VAL A 338 31.84 -63.96 26.73
N LEU A 339 30.83 -64.17 27.59
CA LEU A 339 29.47 -63.66 27.35
C LEU A 339 29.41 -62.13 27.39
N ALA A 340 30.18 -61.48 28.26
CA ALA A 340 30.30 -60.03 28.29
C ALA A 340 31.02 -59.48 27.04
N ALA A 341 32.09 -60.13 26.59
CA ALA A 341 32.81 -59.77 25.36
C ALA A 341 31.96 -60.01 24.10
N LEU A 342 31.23 -61.13 24.04
CA LEU A 342 30.31 -61.45 22.95
C LEU A 342 29.10 -60.50 22.96
N GLY A 343 28.55 -60.18 24.12
CA GLY A 343 27.51 -59.18 24.28
C GLY A 343 27.98 -57.77 23.87
N PHE A 344 29.21 -57.39 24.23
CA PHE A 344 29.82 -56.13 23.79
C PHE A 344 30.09 -56.11 22.29
N ALA A 345 30.52 -57.23 21.70
CA ALA A 345 30.71 -57.37 20.25
C ALA A 345 29.39 -57.33 19.48
N VAL A 346 28.32 -57.94 20.00
CA VAL A 346 26.96 -57.85 19.45
C VAL A 346 26.36 -56.45 19.64
N PHE A 347 26.66 -55.77 20.74
CA PHE A 347 26.23 -54.39 20.97
C PHE A 347 26.94 -53.40 20.04
N LYS A 348 28.27 -53.54 19.87
CA LYS A 348 29.07 -52.77 18.90
C LYS A 348 28.77 -53.13 17.44
N GLY A 349 28.43 -54.38 17.15
CA GLY A 349 28.07 -54.85 15.81
C GLY A 349 26.65 -54.43 15.42
N GLY A 350 25.67 -54.60 16.31
CA GLY A 350 24.29 -54.19 16.07
C GLY A 350 24.17 -52.68 15.82
N SER A 351 24.93 -51.86 16.55
CA SER A 351 25.04 -50.41 16.30
C SER A 351 25.84 -50.03 15.04
N PHE A 352 26.41 -51.00 14.31
CA PHE A 352 27.10 -50.80 13.03
C PHE A 352 26.32 -51.38 11.82
N PHE A 353 25.36 -52.28 12.06
CA PHE A 353 24.54 -52.94 11.04
C PHE A 353 23.07 -52.47 10.98
N PHE A 354 22.59 -51.69 11.96
CA PHE A 354 21.23 -51.12 11.97
C PHE A 354 21.23 -49.58 11.90
N SER A 355 22.06 -49.00 11.02
CA SER A 355 21.88 -47.62 10.58
C SER A 355 20.76 -47.58 9.54
N THR A 356 19.56 -47.14 9.92
CA THR A 356 18.48 -46.87 8.97
C THR A 356 18.94 -45.83 7.96
N GLU A 357 18.99 -46.19 6.69
CA GLU A 357 19.42 -45.28 5.61
C GLU A 357 18.21 -44.45 5.19
N LEU A 358 18.34 -43.12 5.26
CA LEU A 358 17.26 -42.19 4.99
C LEU A 358 17.11 -41.98 3.48
N ALA A 359 15.94 -42.33 2.94
CA ALA A 359 15.52 -41.83 1.64
C ALA A 359 15.38 -40.31 1.73
N VAL A 360 16.13 -39.57 0.91
CA VAL A 360 16.09 -38.10 0.87
C VAL A 360 15.94 -37.63 -0.56
N GLN A 361 15.13 -36.59 -0.78
CA GLN A 361 15.14 -35.89 -2.06
C GLN A 361 16.25 -34.85 -2.07
N THR A 362 16.85 -34.63 -3.23
CA THR A 362 17.98 -33.73 -3.42
C THR A 362 17.77 -32.76 -4.56
N THR A 363 18.48 -31.63 -4.52
CA THR A 363 18.52 -30.63 -5.59
C THR A 363 19.93 -30.07 -5.70
N PHE A 364 20.24 -29.43 -6.82
CA PHE A 364 21.52 -28.73 -7.02
C PHE A 364 21.31 -27.22 -6.87
N PRO A 365 22.30 -26.47 -6.37
CA PRO A 365 22.22 -25.02 -6.32
C PRO A 365 22.16 -24.43 -7.73
N GLU A 366 21.26 -23.47 -7.93
CA GLU A 366 21.13 -22.76 -9.20
C GLU A 366 22.12 -21.60 -9.29
N MET A 367 22.72 -21.37 -10.45
CA MET A 367 23.45 -20.14 -10.75
C MET A 367 22.57 -19.23 -11.59
N GLY A 368 22.26 -18.02 -11.09
CA GLY A 368 21.44 -17.07 -11.82
C GLY A 368 21.27 -15.74 -11.11
N GLU A 369 20.37 -14.91 -11.62
CA GLU A 369 20.03 -13.66 -10.94
C GLU A 369 19.06 -13.87 -9.78
N ILE A 370 19.25 -13.03 -8.75
CA ILE A 370 18.35 -12.88 -7.62
C ILE A 370 18.18 -11.38 -7.35
N TYR A 371 17.00 -10.98 -6.91
CA TYR A 371 16.71 -9.62 -6.49
C TYR A 371 15.77 -9.61 -5.29
N GLN A 372 15.96 -8.65 -4.40
CA GLN A 372 15.02 -8.40 -3.30
C GLN A 372 14.09 -7.26 -3.71
N THR A 373 12.79 -7.45 -3.54
CA THR A 373 11.80 -6.46 -3.92
C THR A 373 10.93 -5.99 -2.77
N VAL A 374 10.34 -4.81 -2.96
CA VAL A 374 9.31 -4.23 -2.10
C VAL A 374 8.12 -3.95 -3.02
N VAL A 375 7.04 -4.71 -2.83
CA VAL A 375 5.79 -4.57 -3.60
C VAL A 375 4.89 -3.58 -2.86
N VAL A 376 4.54 -2.47 -3.51
CA VAL A 376 3.67 -1.43 -2.94
C VAL A 376 2.63 -0.96 -3.96
N PRO A 377 1.37 -0.72 -3.54
CA PRO A 377 0.37 -0.12 -4.40
C PRO A 377 0.72 1.36 -4.66
N GLY A 378 0.61 1.76 -5.93
CA GLY A 378 0.90 3.10 -6.42
C GLY A 378 -0.31 3.76 -7.05
N ASN A 379 -0.33 5.09 -7.02
CA ASN A 379 -1.38 5.92 -7.62
C ASN A 379 -0.78 6.75 -8.76
N ILE A 380 -1.44 6.77 -9.91
CA ILE A 380 -1.02 7.61 -11.04
C ILE A 380 -1.34 9.07 -10.71
N VAL A 381 -0.32 9.91 -10.66
CA VAL A 381 -0.42 11.35 -10.39
C VAL A 381 0.21 12.17 -11.51
N SER A 382 -0.17 13.44 -11.63
CA SER A 382 0.50 14.40 -12.52
C SER A 382 1.34 15.36 -11.70
N ARG A 383 2.62 15.52 -12.07
CA ARG A 383 3.52 16.54 -11.50
C ARG A 383 2.98 17.96 -11.75
N GLN A 384 2.24 18.15 -12.83
CA GLN A 384 1.70 19.45 -13.26
C GLN A 384 0.22 19.59 -12.86
N ARG A 385 -0.04 19.61 -11.55
CA ARG A 385 -1.38 19.86 -10.99
C ARG A 385 -1.52 21.31 -10.53
N VAL A 386 -2.40 22.08 -11.15
CA VAL A 386 -2.65 23.49 -10.79
C VAL A 386 -4.13 23.74 -10.53
N MET A 387 -4.40 24.42 -9.41
CA MET A 387 -5.72 24.96 -9.06
C MET A 387 -5.92 26.31 -9.75
N ILE A 388 -6.89 26.39 -10.66
CA ILE A 388 -7.23 27.60 -11.39
C ILE A 388 -8.28 28.38 -10.58
N ARG A 389 -7.94 29.63 -10.25
CA ARG A 389 -8.75 30.58 -9.46
C ARG A 389 -9.04 31.84 -10.28
N PRO A 390 -10.10 32.62 -9.98
CA PRO A 390 -10.38 33.84 -10.72
C PRO A 390 -9.37 34.94 -10.32
N SER A 391 -8.93 35.75 -11.28
CA SER A 391 -8.00 36.86 -11.01
C SER A 391 -8.65 38.07 -10.31
N ARG A 392 -9.98 38.08 -10.16
CA ARG A 392 -10.78 39.13 -9.51
C ARG A 392 -12.11 38.57 -9.05
N THR A 393 -12.77 39.24 -8.11
CA THR A 393 -14.17 38.96 -7.74
C THR A 393 -15.12 39.26 -8.90
N GLY A 394 -16.15 38.44 -9.09
CA GLY A 394 -17.23 38.69 -10.04
C GLY A 394 -18.16 37.49 -10.25
N ARG A 395 -19.19 37.69 -11.07
CA ARG A 395 -20.10 36.62 -11.52
C ARG A 395 -19.51 35.86 -12.70
N LEU A 396 -19.64 34.53 -12.76
CA LEU A 396 -19.35 33.74 -13.96
C LEU A 396 -20.50 33.86 -14.95
N THR A 397 -20.22 34.32 -16.18
CA THR A 397 -21.23 34.43 -17.26
C THR A 397 -21.32 33.16 -18.10
N ARG A 398 -20.22 32.42 -18.23
CA ARG A 398 -20.13 31.12 -18.91
C ARG A 398 -19.04 30.26 -18.28
N VAL A 399 -19.30 28.97 -18.18
CA VAL A 399 -18.32 27.89 -18.02
C VAL A 399 -18.36 27.05 -19.29
N LEU A 400 -17.20 26.74 -19.86
CA LEU A 400 -17.05 26.15 -21.20
C LEU A 400 -16.42 24.74 -21.20
N VAL A 401 -16.04 24.23 -20.03
CA VAL A 401 -15.39 22.92 -19.85
C VAL A 401 -15.98 22.17 -18.66
N ASN A 402 -15.99 20.85 -18.77
CA ASN A 402 -16.46 19.90 -17.77
C ASN A 402 -15.28 19.19 -17.09
N GLN A 403 -15.58 18.42 -16.05
CA GLN A 403 -14.62 17.48 -15.47
C GLN A 403 -14.42 16.31 -16.44
N GLY A 404 -13.16 15.96 -16.72
CA GLY A 404 -12.76 14.99 -17.74
C GLY A 404 -12.40 15.59 -19.09
N ASP A 405 -12.68 16.88 -19.34
CA ASP A 405 -12.36 17.52 -20.63
C ASP A 405 -10.85 17.76 -20.77
N ARG A 406 -10.31 17.40 -21.94
CA ARG A 406 -8.96 17.78 -22.41
C ARG A 406 -8.98 19.24 -22.89
N VAL A 407 -7.99 20.02 -22.45
CA VAL A 407 -7.85 21.44 -22.77
C VAL A 407 -6.43 21.78 -23.23
N GLN A 408 -6.31 22.75 -24.14
CA GLN A 408 -5.03 23.24 -24.63
C GLN A 408 -4.56 24.49 -23.87
N ARG A 409 -3.25 24.74 -23.84
CA ARG A 409 -2.68 25.99 -23.29
C ARG A 409 -3.33 27.22 -23.94
N GLY A 410 -3.87 28.12 -23.11
CA GLY A 410 -4.58 29.33 -23.54
C GLY A 410 -6.06 29.14 -23.87
N GLN A 411 -6.58 27.91 -23.84
CA GLN A 411 -8.01 27.64 -24.06
C GLN A 411 -8.86 28.27 -22.95
N LEU A 412 -9.97 28.91 -23.35
CA LEU A 412 -10.93 29.53 -22.44
C LEU A 412 -11.76 28.48 -21.70
N LEU A 413 -11.74 28.54 -20.37
CA LEU A 413 -12.44 27.61 -19.46
C LEU A 413 -13.70 28.24 -18.88
N ALA A 414 -13.64 29.53 -18.53
CA ALA A 414 -14.77 30.32 -18.08
C ALA A 414 -14.56 31.82 -18.32
N ARG A 415 -15.66 32.60 -18.29
CA ARG A 415 -15.64 34.06 -18.42
C ARG A 415 -16.37 34.71 -17.24
N LEU A 416 -15.76 35.75 -16.67
CA LEU A 416 -16.38 36.63 -15.66
C LEU A 416 -17.23 37.73 -16.32
N ASP A 417 -18.24 38.22 -15.60
CA ASP A 417 -19.09 39.34 -16.02
C ASP A 417 -18.29 40.65 -16.04
N ASP A 418 -18.52 41.44 -17.08
CA ASP A 418 -17.70 42.59 -17.45
C ASP A 418 -18.53 43.84 -17.78
N ARG A 419 -19.86 43.83 -17.63
CA ARG A 419 -20.76 44.91 -18.09
C ARG A 419 -20.39 46.32 -17.58
N GLU A 420 -19.81 46.42 -16.39
CA GLU A 420 -19.36 47.69 -15.79
C GLU A 420 -17.95 48.12 -16.23
N LEU A 421 -17.15 47.19 -16.78
CA LEU A 421 -15.74 47.39 -17.11
C LEU A 421 -15.52 48.36 -18.30
N PRO A 422 -16.26 48.26 -19.43
CA PRO A 422 -16.16 49.23 -20.52
C PRO A 422 -16.48 50.65 -20.06
N ALA A 423 -17.56 50.84 -19.29
CA ALA A 423 -17.98 52.15 -18.79
C ALA A 423 -16.93 52.76 -17.84
N HIS A 424 -16.36 51.95 -16.94
CA HIS A 424 -15.29 52.42 -16.04
C HIS A 424 -13.98 52.73 -16.80
N LEU A 425 -13.66 51.96 -17.84
CA LEU A 425 -12.50 52.19 -18.71
C LEU A 425 -12.69 53.46 -19.56
N GLU A 426 -13.89 53.70 -20.08
CA GLU A 426 -14.28 54.93 -20.79
C GLU A 426 -14.17 56.17 -19.87
N GLN A 427 -14.67 56.08 -18.63
CA GLN A 427 -14.51 57.14 -17.63
C GLN A 427 -13.03 57.48 -17.41
N ILE A 428 -12.17 56.49 -17.17
CA ILE A 428 -10.74 56.70 -16.92
C ILE A 428 -10.03 57.25 -18.18
N GLN A 429 -10.47 56.88 -19.38
CA GLN A 429 -9.97 57.48 -20.62
C GLN A 429 -10.38 58.95 -20.77
N ALA A 430 -11.61 59.32 -20.40
CA ALA A 430 -12.07 60.71 -20.38
C ALA A 430 -11.30 61.55 -19.34
N GLU A 431 -11.04 61.01 -18.14
CA GLU A 431 -10.19 61.65 -17.13
C GLU A 431 -8.75 61.88 -17.64
N LEU A 432 -8.18 60.92 -18.36
CA LEU A 432 -6.86 61.06 -19.00
C LEU A 432 -6.88 62.09 -20.15
N ALA A 433 -7.97 62.20 -20.91
CA ALA A 433 -8.11 63.22 -21.95
C ALA A 433 -8.16 64.62 -21.32
N ALA A 434 -9.02 64.84 -20.33
CA ALA A 434 -9.11 66.11 -19.61
C ALA A 434 -7.77 66.50 -18.95
N ALA A 435 -7.05 65.55 -18.35
CA ALA A 435 -5.74 65.80 -17.76
C ALA A 435 -4.65 66.18 -18.80
N ARG A 436 -4.80 65.76 -20.07
CA ARG A 436 -3.91 66.19 -21.17
C ARG A 436 -4.24 67.60 -21.65
N GLU A 437 -5.52 67.95 -21.75
CA GLU A 437 -5.94 69.34 -22.04
C GLU A 437 -5.49 70.32 -20.96
N ASP A 438 -5.54 69.91 -19.68
CA ASP A 438 -5.02 70.67 -18.54
C ASP A 438 -3.52 70.99 -18.71
N ILE A 439 -2.71 70.06 -19.23
CA ILE A 439 -1.31 70.33 -19.60
C ILE A 439 -1.24 71.36 -20.71
N GLU A 440 -1.90 71.14 -21.85
CA GLU A 440 -1.81 72.06 -23.00
C GLU A 440 -2.29 73.48 -22.65
N ARG A 441 -3.28 73.61 -21.75
CA ARG A 441 -3.76 74.90 -21.23
C ARG A 441 -2.73 75.54 -20.29
N ALA A 442 -2.08 74.77 -19.42
CA ALA A 442 -1.02 75.25 -18.53
C ALA A 442 0.27 75.63 -19.31
N GLU A 443 0.68 74.85 -20.31
CA GLU A 443 1.86 75.12 -21.14
C GLU A 443 1.69 76.40 -21.96
N ARG A 444 0.53 76.60 -22.59
CA ARG A 444 0.20 77.86 -23.29
C ARG A 444 0.23 79.07 -22.33
N THR A 445 -0.32 78.91 -21.13
CA THR A 445 -0.34 79.97 -20.10
C THR A 445 1.06 80.32 -19.61
N TRP A 446 1.89 79.32 -19.27
CA TRP A 446 3.28 79.50 -18.85
C TRP A 446 4.13 80.12 -19.96
N ALA A 447 4.03 79.63 -21.20
CA ALA A 447 4.76 80.17 -22.34
C ALA A 447 4.34 81.61 -22.68
N GLN A 448 3.07 81.98 -22.49
CA GLN A 448 2.61 83.36 -22.61
C GLN A 448 3.20 84.25 -21.51
N LEU A 449 3.06 83.87 -20.24
CA LEU A 449 3.54 84.67 -19.10
C LEU A 449 5.07 84.82 -19.12
N ARG A 450 5.80 83.78 -19.49
CA ARG A 450 7.25 83.82 -19.70
C ARG A 450 7.66 84.85 -20.77
N ARG A 451 7.04 84.82 -21.95
CA ARG A 451 7.31 85.80 -23.02
C ARG A 451 6.92 87.24 -22.65
N SER A 452 5.96 87.42 -21.75
CA SER A 452 5.61 88.74 -21.20
C SER A 452 6.59 89.21 -20.13
N HIS A 453 7.12 88.30 -19.31
CA HIS A 453 8.19 88.56 -18.35
C HIS A 453 9.52 88.92 -19.03
N GLU A 454 9.88 88.21 -20.10
CA GLU A 454 11.03 88.51 -20.97
C GLU A 454 10.92 89.90 -21.63
N LYS A 455 9.72 90.50 -21.66
CA LYS A 455 9.45 91.88 -22.10
C LYS A 455 9.23 92.88 -20.95
N GLY A 456 9.48 92.49 -19.70
CA GLY A 456 9.30 93.33 -18.51
C GLY A 456 7.85 93.63 -18.12
N ALA A 457 6.85 93.03 -18.80
CA ALA A 457 5.43 93.38 -18.63
C ALA A 457 4.71 92.58 -17.52
N VAL A 458 5.36 91.55 -16.95
CA VAL A 458 4.81 90.65 -15.92
C VAL A 458 5.91 90.35 -14.91
N ALA A 459 5.59 90.31 -13.61
CA ALA A 459 6.53 89.99 -12.54
C ALA A 459 6.80 88.47 -12.40
N GLU A 460 8.03 88.10 -12.06
CA GLU A 460 8.55 86.73 -12.03
C GLU A 460 7.65 85.72 -11.30
N ARG A 461 7.04 86.14 -10.17
CA ARG A 461 6.11 85.32 -9.38
C ARG A 461 5.03 84.65 -10.23
N PHE A 462 4.47 85.37 -11.21
CA PHE A 462 3.39 84.85 -12.05
C PHE A 462 3.88 83.79 -13.05
N VAL A 463 5.16 83.82 -13.43
CA VAL A 463 5.78 82.77 -14.26
C VAL A 463 5.99 81.51 -13.41
N LYS A 464 6.50 81.67 -12.18
CA LYS A 464 6.63 80.57 -11.20
C LYS A 464 5.27 79.96 -10.82
N ASP A 465 4.24 80.77 -10.60
CA ASP A 465 2.87 80.30 -10.36
C ASP A 465 2.32 79.47 -11.54
N ALA A 466 2.65 79.85 -12.77
CA ALA A 466 2.25 79.12 -13.98
C ALA A 466 3.07 77.84 -14.19
N GLU A 467 4.35 77.86 -13.82
CA GLU A 467 5.23 76.68 -13.84
C GLU A 467 4.78 75.62 -12.83
N MET A 468 4.43 76.04 -11.60
CA MET A 468 3.86 75.14 -10.58
C MET A 468 2.52 74.56 -11.03
N LYS A 469 1.66 75.34 -11.72
CA LYS A 469 0.42 74.83 -12.33
C LYS A 469 0.70 73.81 -13.43
N LEU A 470 1.73 74.03 -14.25
CA LEU A 470 2.16 73.07 -15.27
C LEU A 470 2.71 71.77 -14.65
N MET A 471 3.55 71.86 -13.63
CA MET A 471 4.03 70.68 -12.89
C MET A 471 2.85 69.89 -12.28
N ALA A 472 1.87 70.58 -11.69
CA ALA A 472 0.65 69.94 -11.16
C ALA A 472 -0.20 69.26 -12.26
N ALA A 473 -0.38 69.89 -13.42
CA ALA A 473 -1.09 69.30 -14.56
C ALA A 473 -0.36 68.04 -15.08
N ARG A 474 0.96 68.10 -15.23
CA ARG A 474 1.79 66.95 -15.63
C ARG A 474 1.73 65.80 -14.62
N ALA A 475 1.72 66.11 -13.32
CA ALA A 475 1.53 65.10 -12.27
C ALA A 475 0.16 64.42 -12.34
N ARG A 476 -0.93 65.18 -12.56
CA ARG A 476 -2.29 64.63 -12.75
C ARG A 476 -2.37 63.70 -13.96
N ALA A 477 -1.85 64.12 -15.12
CA ALA A 477 -1.89 63.28 -16.31
C ALA A 477 -1.05 62.00 -16.18
N SER A 478 0.06 62.06 -15.43
CA SER A 478 0.85 60.86 -15.08
C SER A 478 0.04 59.88 -14.21
N ALA A 479 -0.66 60.40 -13.18
CA ALA A 479 -1.54 59.58 -12.35
C ALA A 479 -2.71 58.98 -13.14
N ALA A 480 -3.37 59.77 -13.99
CA ALA A 480 -4.45 59.31 -14.88
C ALA A 480 -3.95 58.28 -15.90
N MET A 481 -2.74 58.44 -16.46
CA MET A 481 -2.14 57.43 -17.35
C MET A 481 -1.83 56.13 -16.59
N GLY A 482 -1.39 56.23 -15.33
CA GLY A 482 -1.24 55.08 -14.44
C GLY A 482 -2.56 54.36 -14.16
N ALA A 483 -3.66 55.10 -13.98
CA ALA A 483 -5.00 54.52 -13.84
C ALA A 483 -5.47 53.84 -15.13
N ALA A 484 -5.34 54.50 -16.29
CA ALA A 484 -5.71 53.96 -17.59
C ALA A 484 -4.97 52.65 -17.91
N ARG A 485 -3.64 52.59 -17.67
CA ARG A 485 -2.83 51.38 -17.86
C ARG A 485 -3.30 50.21 -16.99
N ARG A 486 -3.72 50.47 -15.75
CA ARG A 486 -4.29 49.43 -14.88
C ARG A 486 -5.66 48.97 -15.38
N ALA A 487 -6.53 49.90 -15.79
CA ALA A 487 -7.85 49.59 -16.34
C ALA A 487 -7.75 48.71 -17.60
N THR A 488 -6.82 48.99 -18.51
CA THR A 488 -6.59 48.19 -19.72
C THR A 488 -6.07 46.77 -19.46
N GLN A 489 -5.55 46.46 -18.26
CA GLN A 489 -5.11 45.11 -17.87
C GLN A 489 -6.20 44.29 -17.16
N VAL A 490 -7.39 44.84 -16.92
CA VAL A 490 -8.51 44.10 -16.30
C VAL A 490 -9.30 43.25 -17.31
N PRO A 491 -9.47 43.63 -18.60
CA PRO A 491 -10.03 42.75 -19.64
C PRO A 491 -9.32 41.40 -19.78
N GLU A 492 -7.98 41.38 -19.79
CA GLU A 492 -7.17 40.14 -19.82
C GLU A 492 -7.42 39.22 -18.61
N LYS A 493 -8.02 39.75 -17.53
CA LYS A 493 -8.36 39.04 -16.29
C LYS A 493 -9.86 38.69 -16.19
N GLN A 494 -10.63 38.84 -17.26
CA GLN A 494 -11.99 38.32 -17.38
C GLN A 494 -12.01 36.85 -17.81
N ASP A 495 -11.08 36.48 -18.69
CA ASP A 495 -11.03 35.19 -19.37
C ASP A 495 -10.12 34.22 -18.60
N ILE A 496 -10.77 33.24 -17.96
CA ILE A 496 -10.11 32.21 -17.16
C ILE A 496 -9.65 31.12 -18.14
N THR A 497 -8.35 31.09 -18.44
CA THR A 497 -7.74 30.21 -19.45
C THR A 497 -6.85 29.14 -18.82
N ALA A 498 -6.61 28.04 -19.55
CA ALA A 498 -5.69 26.99 -19.11
C ALA A 498 -4.21 27.44 -19.22
N PRO A 499 -3.40 27.37 -18.14
CA PRO A 499 -1.99 27.80 -18.18
C PRO A 499 -1.07 26.89 -19.01
N PHE A 500 -1.47 25.63 -19.21
CA PHE A 500 -0.80 24.60 -20.01
C PHE A 500 -1.85 23.63 -20.59
N SER A 501 -1.44 22.69 -21.45
CA SER A 501 -2.34 21.66 -21.99
C SER A 501 -2.47 20.48 -21.03
N GLY A 502 -3.68 19.98 -20.80
CA GLY A 502 -3.95 18.90 -19.85
C GLY A 502 -5.43 18.55 -19.73
N THR A 503 -5.79 17.79 -18.69
CA THR A 503 -7.18 17.36 -18.42
C THR A 503 -7.73 18.02 -17.14
N ILE A 504 -8.98 18.48 -17.18
CA ILE A 504 -9.69 19.06 -16.03
C ILE A 504 -10.11 17.93 -15.08
N ILE A 505 -9.32 17.68 -14.02
CA ILE A 505 -9.60 16.60 -13.05
C ILE A 505 -10.71 16.96 -12.06
N GLN A 506 -11.03 18.24 -11.91
CA GLN A 506 -12.13 18.70 -11.05
C GLN A 506 -12.72 20.02 -11.58
N ARG A 507 -14.05 20.13 -11.62
CA ARG A 507 -14.79 21.38 -11.87
C ARG A 507 -15.57 21.75 -10.62
N GLN A 508 -15.43 23.00 -10.17
CA GLN A 508 -16.16 23.57 -9.01
C GLN A 508 -16.88 24.88 -9.36
N ALA A 509 -16.61 25.45 -10.54
CA ALA A 509 -17.24 26.64 -11.08
C ALA A 509 -18.57 26.35 -11.79
N GLU A 510 -19.64 27.04 -11.39
CA GLU A 510 -20.94 27.00 -12.04
C GLU A 510 -21.30 28.30 -12.79
N THR A 511 -22.06 28.17 -13.88
CA THR A 511 -22.50 29.34 -14.66
C THR A 511 -23.54 30.14 -13.85
N GLY A 512 -23.30 31.44 -13.69
CA GLY A 512 -24.12 32.33 -12.87
C GLY A 512 -23.65 32.50 -11.43
N GLN A 513 -22.72 31.67 -10.94
CA GLN A 513 -22.13 31.75 -9.61
C GLN A 513 -21.34 33.05 -9.41
N TRP A 514 -21.36 33.60 -8.19
CA TRP A 514 -20.45 34.67 -7.77
C TRP A 514 -19.19 34.07 -7.14
N VAL A 515 -18.01 34.50 -7.57
CA VAL A 515 -16.71 33.92 -7.17
C VAL A 515 -15.69 35.00 -6.78
N MET A 516 -14.71 34.63 -5.95
CA MET A 516 -13.65 35.47 -5.40
C MET A 516 -12.27 34.82 -5.62
N PRO A 517 -11.14 35.58 -5.56
CA PRO A 517 -9.79 35.04 -5.86
C PRO A 517 -9.28 33.91 -4.93
N THR A 518 -9.98 33.67 -3.82
CA THR A 518 -9.80 32.51 -2.94
C THR A 518 -10.28 31.20 -3.56
N ASP A 519 -11.23 31.27 -4.49
CA ASP A 519 -12.09 30.16 -4.85
C ASP A 519 -11.44 29.29 -5.93
N SER A 520 -11.51 27.98 -5.73
CA SER A 520 -11.13 26.99 -6.74
C SER A 520 -12.24 26.88 -7.78
N LEU A 521 -11.91 27.08 -9.06
CA LEU A 521 -12.85 26.96 -10.17
C LEU A 521 -12.68 25.65 -10.93
N PHE A 522 -11.40 25.31 -11.19
CA PHE A 522 -10.99 24.10 -11.86
C PHE A 522 -9.69 23.60 -11.23
N VAL A 523 -9.45 22.29 -11.28
CA VAL A 523 -8.12 21.73 -11.08
C VAL A 523 -7.69 21.05 -12.38
N LEU A 524 -6.57 21.51 -12.92
CA LEU A 524 -5.99 21.05 -14.19
C LEU A 524 -4.77 20.17 -13.91
N ALA A 525 -4.69 19.01 -14.56
CA ALA A 525 -3.54 18.11 -14.52
C ALA A 525 -2.89 17.99 -15.90
N GLY A 526 -1.57 18.20 -16.00
CA GLY A 526 -0.82 18.11 -17.25
C GLY A 526 -0.50 16.66 -17.61
N GLU A 527 -0.68 16.31 -18.89
CA GLU A 527 -0.54 14.91 -19.36
C GLU A 527 0.92 14.52 -19.61
N ALA A 528 1.78 15.47 -19.97
CA ALA A 528 3.18 15.21 -20.34
C ALA A 528 4.11 14.88 -19.15
N GLN A 529 3.61 14.77 -17.92
CA GLN A 529 4.40 14.55 -16.70
C GLN A 529 3.63 13.72 -15.66
N GLY A 530 3.28 12.49 -16.03
CA GLY A 530 2.84 11.47 -15.08
C GLY A 530 4.00 11.00 -14.18
N GLU A 531 3.67 10.67 -12.93
CA GLU A 531 4.49 9.87 -12.01
C GLU A 531 3.58 8.85 -11.31
N ILE A 532 4.15 7.74 -10.84
CA ILE A 532 3.47 6.84 -9.90
C ILE A 532 3.90 7.27 -8.50
N GLU A 533 2.93 7.60 -7.63
CA GLU A 533 3.13 7.89 -6.22
C GLU A 533 2.82 6.64 -5.38
N VAL A 534 3.85 6.05 -4.76
CA VAL A 534 3.71 4.93 -3.81
C VAL A 534 4.00 5.39 -2.38
N SER A 535 3.44 4.65 -1.41
CA SER A 535 3.61 4.90 0.02
C SER A 535 4.33 3.70 0.66
N VAL A 536 5.63 3.83 0.91
CA VAL A 536 6.49 2.75 1.46
C VAL A 536 6.63 2.94 2.97
N ASP A 537 6.70 1.87 3.75
CA ASP A 537 7.03 2.01 5.18
C ASP A 537 8.48 2.49 5.43
N ALA A 538 8.77 2.87 6.67
CA ALA A 538 10.04 3.47 7.06
C ALA A 538 11.20 2.48 7.32
N ALA A 539 10.94 1.16 7.31
CA ALA A 539 11.98 0.14 7.31
C ALA A 539 12.45 -0.10 5.86
N ASP A 540 11.51 -0.24 4.94
CA ASP A 540 11.77 -0.49 3.53
C ASP A 540 12.31 0.74 2.80
N SER A 541 11.85 1.95 3.14
CA SER A 541 12.35 3.18 2.54
C SER A 541 13.85 3.40 2.72
N GLN A 542 14.48 2.80 3.75
CA GLN A 542 15.95 2.88 3.94
C GLN A 542 16.73 2.12 2.86
N ARG A 543 16.10 1.12 2.24
CA ARG A 543 16.65 0.31 1.15
C ARG A 543 16.37 0.92 -0.23
N ILE A 544 15.49 1.93 -0.31
CA ILE A 544 15.11 2.56 -1.58
C ILE A 544 16.08 3.69 -1.97
N ARG A 545 16.40 3.77 -3.26
CA ARG A 545 17.31 4.75 -3.87
C ARG A 545 16.76 5.22 -5.21
N VAL A 546 16.97 6.50 -5.52
CA VAL A 546 16.74 7.07 -6.87
C VAL A 546 17.54 6.26 -7.90
N GLY A 547 16.91 5.93 -9.03
CA GLY A 547 17.49 5.11 -10.09
C GLY A 547 17.33 3.59 -9.92
N GLN A 548 16.72 3.10 -8.83
CA GLN A 548 16.30 1.69 -8.77
C GLN A 548 15.21 1.38 -9.80
N VAL A 549 15.29 0.18 -10.38
CA VAL A 549 14.30 -0.34 -11.33
C VAL A 549 13.05 -0.78 -10.57
N VAL A 550 11.89 -0.42 -11.13
CA VAL A 550 10.58 -0.85 -10.66
C VAL A 550 9.92 -1.65 -11.77
N LEU A 551 9.43 -2.85 -11.48
CA LEU A 551 8.49 -3.55 -12.36
C LEU A 551 7.08 -3.07 -11.98
N VAL A 552 6.30 -2.62 -12.96
CA VAL A 552 4.97 -2.05 -12.75
C VAL A 552 3.93 -2.87 -13.50
N THR A 553 2.81 -3.15 -12.84
CA THR A 553 1.65 -3.87 -13.40
C THR A 553 0.35 -3.13 -13.05
N SER A 554 -0.77 -3.46 -13.70
CA SER A 554 -2.06 -2.83 -13.40
C SER A 554 -3.24 -3.72 -13.77
N ASP A 555 -4.24 -3.83 -12.87
CA ASP A 555 -5.53 -4.47 -13.15
C ASP A 555 -6.29 -3.83 -14.34
N ALA A 556 -5.98 -2.58 -14.69
CA ALA A 556 -6.53 -1.91 -15.87
C ALA A 556 -5.98 -2.46 -17.20
N PHE A 557 -4.82 -3.14 -17.16
CA PHE A 557 -4.14 -3.72 -18.31
C PHE A 557 -3.57 -5.12 -17.96
N PRO A 558 -4.43 -6.13 -17.70
CA PRO A 558 -3.98 -7.44 -17.21
C PRO A 558 -2.98 -8.13 -18.14
N GLY A 559 -1.89 -8.65 -17.58
CA GLY A 559 -0.82 -9.30 -18.32
C GLY A 559 0.15 -8.36 -19.05
N LEU A 560 0.02 -7.03 -18.88
CA LEU A 560 1.03 -6.06 -19.27
C LEU A 560 1.89 -5.68 -18.07
N GLU A 561 3.19 -5.90 -18.19
CA GLU A 561 4.21 -5.48 -17.24
C GLU A 561 5.20 -4.54 -17.97
N TRP A 562 5.64 -3.47 -17.30
CA TRP A 562 6.65 -2.57 -17.86
C TRP A 562 7.63 -2.10 -16.77
N GLN A 563 8.79 -1.61 -17.19
CA GLN A 563 9.84 -1.17 -16.28
C GLN A 563 9.91 0.35 -16.20
N GLU A 564 9.96 0.85 -14.97
CA GLU A 564 10.10 2.26 -14.61
C GLU A 564 11.27 2.44 -13.63
N THR A 565 11.53 3.68 -13.21
CA THR A 565 12.63 4.01 -12.29
C THR A 565 12.18 4.94 -11.17
N VAL A 566 12.72 4.75 -9.96
CA VAL A 566 12.50 5.67 -8.83
C VAL A 566 13.11 7.04 -9.18
N THR A 567 12.29 8.09 -9.29
CA THR A 567 12.72 9.46 -9.66
C THR A 567 13.07 10.33 -8.45
N ARG A 568 12.34 10.18 -7.33
CA ARG A 568 12.60 10.87 -6.06
C ARG A 568 11.97 10.15 -4.87
N LEU A 569 12.45 10.47 -3.68
CA LEU A 569 11.79 10.16 -2.41
C LEU A 569 11.51 11.51 -1.72
N ASP A 570 10.33 11.68 -1.13
CA ASP A 570 10.04 12.89 -0.35
C ASP A 570 10.63 12.73 1.06
N THR A 571 11.82 13.30 1.27
CA THR A 571 12.48 13.31 2.58
C THR A 571 11.72 14.22 3.56
N MET A 572 11.05 13.63 4.56
CA MET A 572 10.35 14.41 5.58
C MET A 572 11.32 15.14 6.52
N THR A 573 11.62 16.40 6.20
CA THR A 573 12.27 17.33 7.14
C THR A 573 11.26 17.87 8.15
N GLY A 574 10.88 17.04 9.12
CA GLY A 574 10.00 17.40 10.23
C GLY A 574 10.46 16.76 11.54
N GLN A 575 10.44 17.50 12.64
CA GLN A 575 10.91 17.03 13.96
C GLN A 575 9.84 16.22 14.73
N GLU A 576 9.24 15.22 14.07
CA GLU A 576 8.40 14.24 14.75
C GLU A 576 9.04 12.86 14.61
N ALA A 577 9.63 12.39 15.71
CA ALA A 577 10.34 11.11 15.77
C ALA A 577 9.36 9.93 15.91
N ASN A 578 8.49 9.75 14.91
CA ASN A 578 7.72 8.53 14.69
C ASN A 578 7.57 8.27 13.20
N ALA A 579 7.82 7.02 12.81
CA ALA A 579 8.18 6.67 11.44
C ALA A 579 6.95 6.45 10.54
N GLY A 580 6.34 7.54 10.09
CA GLY A 580 5.31 7.51 9.04
C GLY A 580 5.86 7.02 7.69
N PRO A 581 4.99 6.55 6.77
CA PRO A 581 5.42 6.03 5.48
C PRO A 581 6.03 7.13 4.59
N VAL A 582 7.09 6.78 3.88
CA VAL A 582 7.81 7.66 2.97
C VAL A 582 7.16 7.58 1.58
N LYS A 583 6.83 8.74 1.02
CA LYS A 583 6.38 8.82 -0.37
C LYS A 583 7.56 8.64 -1.32
N VAL A 584 7.44 7.68 -2.22
CA VAL A 584 8.39 7.44 -3.31
C VAL A 584 7.68 7.71 -4.61
N PHE A 585 8.36 8.39 -5.54
CA PHE A 585 7.84 8.70 -6.85
C PHE A 585 8.66 8.00 -7.91
N ILE A 586 7.95 7.42 -8.86
CA ILE A 586 8.47 6.54 -9.89
C ILE A 586 8.04 7.12 -11.25
N SER A 587 8.87 6.95 -12.28
CA SER A 587 8.59 7.46 -13.62
C SER A 587 7.33 6.84 -14.22
N LEU A 588 6.73 7.55 -15.19
CA LEU A 588 5.74 7.00 -16.11
C LEU A 588 6.22 7.32 -17.53
N GLY A 589 6.99 6.39 -18.09
CA GLY A 589 7.68 6.52 -19.37
C GLY A 589 6.82 6.11 -20.57
N ALA A 590 7.39 6.24 -21.77
CA ALA A 590 6.72 5.95 -23.03
C ALA A 590 6.48 4.45 -23.32
N GLN A 591 6.68 3.57 -22.34
CA GLN A 591 6.28 2.14 -22.38
C GLN A 591 5.05 1.86 -21.51
N ALA A 592 4.67 2.80 -20.62
CA ALA A 592 3.44 2.69 -19.85
C ALA A 592 2.21 2.79 -20.78
N PRO A 593 1.11 2.07 -20.48
CA PRO A 593 -0.17 2.25 -21.15
C PRO A 593 -0.81 3.62 -20.83
N ASP A 594 -1.92 3.99 -21.50
CA ASP A 594 -2.66 5.27 -21.31
C ASP A 594 -3.38 5.33 -19.94
N LEU A 595 -2.58 5.45 -18.89
CA LEU A 595 -2.98 5.47 -17.49
C LEU A 595 -3.42 6.87 -17.07
N ARG A 596 -4.64 6.95 -16.55
CA ARG A 596 -5.29 8.19 -16.13
C ARG A 596 -4.92 8.53 -14.69
N PRO A 597 -4.71 9.82 -14.35
CA PRO A 597 -4.54 10.25 -12.98
C PRO A 597 -5.67 9.75 -12.06
N GLY A 598 -5.31 9.11 -10.96
CA GLY A 598 -6.23 8.45 -10.04
C GLY A 598 -6.47 6.95 -10.30
N GLN A 599 -5.88 6.35 -11.33
CA GLN A 599 -5.80 4.88 -11.43
C GLN A 599 -4.68 4.33 -10.53
N THR A 600 -4.84 3.07 -10.13
CA THR A 600 -3.86 2.31 -9.35
C THR A 600 -3.00 1.38 -10.22
N VAL A 601 -1.78 1.13 -9.73
CA VAL A 601 -0.80 0.18 -10.27
C VAL A 601 -0.13 -0.53 -9.10
N ASP A 602 0.37 -1.74 -9.29
CA ASP A 602 1.29 -2.36 -8.33
C ASP A 602 2.72 -2.08 -8.79
N ALA A 603 3.58 -1.67 -7.85
CA ALA A 603 4.96 -1.29 -8.10
C ALA A 603 5.91 -2.19 -7.28
N GLU A 604 6.62 -3.08 -7.98
CA GLU A 604 7.65 -3.94 -7.40
C GLU A 604 9.02 -3.27 -7.53
N ILE A 605 9.48 -2.63 -6.45
CA ILE A 605 10.73 -1.87 -6.41
C ILE A 605 11.90 -2.81 -6.09
N ARG A 606 12.87 -2.94 -7.00
CA ARG A 606 14.07 -3.77 -6.79
C ARG A 606 15.06 -3.06 -5.85
N THR A 607 15.11 -3.49 -4.59
CA THR A 607 15.95 -2.89 -3.54
C THR A 607 17.37 -3.44 -3.50
N ALA A 608 17.55 -4.72 -3.85
CA ALA A 608 18.86 -5.37 -4.01
C ALA A 608 18.86 -6.30 -5.24
N TRP A 609 20.03 -6.54 -5.83
CA TRP A 609 20.21 -7.42 -7.00
C TRP A 609 21.62 -8.03 -7.01
N ASN A 610 21.72 -9.32 -7.33
CA ASN A 610 22.95 -9.99 -7.72
C ASN A 610 22.67 -10.85 -8.97
N PRO A 611 23.28 -10.55 -10.14
CA PRO A 611 23.07 -11.33 -11.37
C PRO A 611 23.76 -12.71 -11.38
N HIS A 612 24.64 -12.97 -10.40
CA HIS A 612 25.49 -14.17 -10.32
C HIS A 612 25.45 -14.77 -8.91
N ALA A 613 24.24 -14.99 -8.40
CA ALA A 613 24.00 -15.63 -7.12
C ALA A 613 24.02 -17.16 -7.25
N ILE A 614 24.59 -17.83 -6.25
CA ILE A 614 24.34 -19.24 -5.95
C ILE A 614 23.01 -19.27 -5.19
N LYS A 615 21.95 -19.82 -5.76
CA LYS A 615 20.59 -19.83 -5.20
C LYS A 615 20.18 -21.22 -4.76
N VAL A 616 19.42 -21.31 -3.67
CA VAL A 616 18.85 -22.55 -3.16
C VAL A 616 17.39 -22.34 -2.74
N PRO A 617 16.49 -23.34 -2.86
CA PRO A 617 15.14 -23.23 -2.32
C PRO A 617 15.17 -23.03 -0.80
N PHE A 618 14.30 -22.17 -0.25
CA PHE A 618 14.26 -21.96 1.21
C PHE A 618 13.96 -23.25 1.98
N GLU A 619 13.24 -24.22 1.40
CA GLU A 619 12.98 -25.52 2.05
C GLU A 619 14.26 -26.30 2.37
N ALA A 620 15.39 -26.02 1.71
CA ALA A 620 16.69 -26.60 2.03
C ALA A 620 17.37 -25.99 3.27
N LEU A 621 16.96 -24.79 3.71
CA LEU A 621 17.60 -24.04 4.79
C LEU A 621 17.18 -24.58 6.17
N LEU A 622 18.16 -25.06 6.93
CA LEU A 622 17.99 -25.58 8.29
C LEU A 622 18.48 -24.58 9.32
N ASN A 623 17.57 -23.86 9.98
CA ASN A 623 17.91 -23.02 11.14
C ASN A 623 18.13 -23.88 12.39
N ARG A 624 19.31 -23.78 13.02
CA ARG A 624 19.68 -24.46 14.27
C ARG A 624 20.43 -23.48 15.15
N GLU A 625 19.92 -23.24 16.36
CA GLU A 625 20.55 -22.35 17.36
C GLU A 625 20.86 -20.93 16.84
N GLY A 626 20.03 -20.40 15.93
CA GLY A 626 20.21 -19.09 15.31
C GLY A 626 21.26 -19.05 14.18
N LYS A 627 21.71 -20.21 13.69
CA LYS A 627 22.60 -20.34 12.53
C LYS A 627 21.90 -21.13 11.42
N VAL A 628 22.15 -20.74 10.18
CA VAL A 628 21.59 -21.41 9.00
C VAL A 628 22.58 -22.46 8.48
N TYR A 629 22.06 -23.64 8.18
CA TYR A 629 22.81 -24.76 7.60
C TYR A 629 22.13 -25.25 6.33
N LEU A 630 22.91 -25.83 5.41
CA LEU A 630 22.42 -26.73 4.38
C LEU A 630 22.81 -28.16 4.75
N ALA A 631 21.88 -29.10 4.59
CA ALA A 631 22.21 -30.51 4.53
C ALA A 631 22.70 -30.83 3.10
N VAL A 632 23.89 -31.40 2.98
CA VAL A 632 24.49 -31.83 1.72
C VAL A 632 24.64 -33.35 1.73
N LEU A 633 24.32 -34.01 0.63
CA LEU A 633 24.61 -35.42 0.44
C LEU A 633 26.07 -35.57 -0.01
N GLN A 634 26.88 -36.28 0.77
CA GLN A 634 28.28 -36.55 0.44
C GLN A 634 28.66 -37.96 0.91
N ASP A 635 29.21 -38.77 0.00
CA ASP A 635 29.68 -40.14 0.27
C ASP A 635 28.61 -41.04 0.95
N GLY A 636 27.33 -40.87 0.59
CA GLY A 636 26.18 -41.58 1.19
C GLY A 636 25.83 -41.13 2.61
N GLN A 637 26.31 -39.96 3.04
CA GLN A 637 26.08 -39.38 4.36
C GLN A 637 25.56 -37.95 4.26
N VAL A 638 24.74 -37.57 5.23
CA VAL A 638 24.33 -36.19 5.46
C VAL A 638 25.51 -35.40 6.03
N ARG A 639 25.84 -34.26 5.42
CA ARG A 639 26.81 -33.28 5.92
C ARG A 639 26.15 -31.93 6.16
N MET A 640 26.24 -31.42 7.38
CA MET A 640 25.68 -30.12 7.77
C MET A 640 26.69 -28.99 7.49
N LYS A 641 26.56 -28.32 6.35
CA LYS A 641 27.38 -27.14 6.02
C LYS A 641 26.76 -25.88 6.62
N PRO A 642 27.43 -25.12 7.51
CA PRO A 642 26.98 -23.80 7.90
C PRO A 642 27.08 -22.84 6.70
N VAL A 643 26.05 -22.02 6.48
CA VAL A 643 25.97 -21.08 5.36
C VAL A 643 25.69 -19.65 5.83
N ILE A 644 26.12 -18.68 5.03
CA ILE A 644 25.70 -17.28 5.17
C ILE A 644 24.80 -16.96 3.99
N ILE A 645 23.53 -16.68 4.28
CA ILE A 645 22.54 -16.26 3.28
C ILE A 645 22.71 -14.78 2.90
N GLY A 646 22.12 -14.38 1.78
CA GLY A 646 22.26 -13.04 1.20
C GLY A 646 20.94 -12.39 0.84
N ILE A 647 20.76 -12.10 -0.44
CA ILE A 647 19.47 -11.71 -1.02
C ILE A 647 18.48 -12.88 -0.88
N GLU A 648 17.21 -12.53 -0.69
CA GLU A 648 16.07 -13.44 -0.58
C GLU A 648 15.00 -13.01 -1.58
N ASP A 649 14.56 -13.93 -2.44
CA ASP A 649 13.39 -13.76 -3.32
C ASP A 649 12.18 -14.56 -2.78
N PHE A 650 11.08 -14.69 -3.54
CA PHE A 650 9.86 -15.38 -3.06
C PHE A 650 10.02 -16.92 -2.97
N ALA A 651 10.96 -17.51 -3.70
CA ALA A 651 11.15 -18.96 -3.84
C ALA A 651 12.53 -19.45 -3.37
N MET A 652 13.57 -18.62 -3.53
CA MET A 652 15.00 -18.96 -3.39
C MET A 652 15.75 -17.95 -2.52
N ALA A 653 16.82 -18.43 -1.86
CA ALA A 653 17.77 -17.61 -1.11
C ALA A 653 19.18 -17.68 -1.73
N GLU A 654 19.89 -16.57 -1.75
CA GLU A 654 21.31 -16.50 -2.10
C GLU A 654 22.17 -17.12 -1.00
N ILE A 655 23.13 -17.98 -1.37
CA ILE A 655 24.20 -18.45 -0.50
C ILE A 655 25.48 -17.69 -0.80
N ARG A 656 25.86 -16.76 0.08
CA ARG A 656 27.05 -15.92 -0.06
C ARG A 656 28.33 -16.61 0.40
N GLN A 657 28.23 -17.53 1.36
CA GLN A 657 29.34 -18.35 1.87
C GLN A 657 28.84 -19.71 2.35
N GLY A 658 29.71 -20.74 2.30
CA GLY A 658 29.48 -22.08 2.83
C GLY A 658 29.19 -23.16 1.79
N LEU A 659 28.98 -22.77 0.52
CA LEU A 659 28.69 -23.66 -0.61
C LEU A 659 29.59 -23.33 -1.81
N GLY A 660 29.98 -24.34 -2.58
CA GLY A 660 30.83 -24.24 -3.78
C GLY A 660 30.06 -24.27 -5.11
N GLY A 661 28.73 -24.31 -5.09
CA GLY A 661 27.88 -24.27 -6.28
C GLY A 661 27.82 -25.57 -7.09
N HIS A 662 28.23 -26.69 -6.51
CA HIS A 662 28.26 -28.00 -7.19
C HIS A 662 27.86 -29.17 -6.27
N GLU A 663 27.52 -28.88 -5.02
CA GLU A 663 27.12 -29.88 -4.04
C GLU A 663 25.65 -30.27 -4.20
N GLU A 664 25.36 -31.55 -3.93
CA GLU A 664 24.00 -32.08 -3.89
C GLU A 664 23.35 -31.73 -2.54
N ILE A 665 22.33 -30.88 -2.57
CA ILE A 665 21.65 -30.34 -1.38
C ILE A 665 20.43 -31.20 -1.06
N ILE A 666 20.29 -31.61 0.19
CA ILE A 666 19.14 -32.40 0.66
C ILE A 666 17.96 -31.48 0.97
N LEU A 667 16.80 -31.82 0.41
CA LEU A 667 15.50 -31.24 0.76
C LEU A 667 14.91 -32.01 1.96
N PRO A 668 14.82 -31.42 3.17
CA PRO A 668 14.46 -32.18 4.37
C PRO A 668 13.01 -32.66 4.38
N ARG A 669 12.06 -31.88 3.84
CA ARG A 669 10.60 -32.18 3.78
C ARG A 669 9.95 -32.69 5.09
N GLY A 670 10.55 -32.32 6.23
CA GLY A 670 10.12 -32.71 7.58
C GLY A 670 10.96 -33.81 8.25
N LEU A 671 11.98 -34.36 7.57
CA LEU A 671 12.95 -35.30 8.15
C LEU A 671 13.89 -34.58 9.14
N PHE A 672 14.08 -35.16 10.33
CA PHE A 672 15.03 -34.65 11.31
C PHE A 672 16.44 -35.16 11.02
N LEU A 673 17.10 -34.52 10.05
CA LEU A 673 18.46 -34.86 9.61
C LEU A 673 19.54 -34.51 10.66
N ARG A 674 20.57 -35.34 10.82
CA ARG A 674 21.75 -35.10 11.66
C ARG A 674 23.03 -35.21 10.84
N ASP A 675 24.10 -34.57 11.31
CA ASP A 675 25.41 -34.71 10.66
C ASP A 675 25.95 -36.13 10.84
N GLY A 676 26.33 -36.78 9.74
CA GLY A 676 26.78 -38.18 9.72
C GLY A 676 25.67 -39.23 9.66
N ASP A 677 24.39 -38.86 9.58
CA ASP A 677 23.32 -39.81 9.23
C ASP A 677 23.59 -40.41 7.83
N ARG A 678 23.24 -41.68 7.61
CA ARG A 678 23.28 -42.27 6.26
C ARG A 678 22.04 -41.88 5.48
N ALA A 679 22.22 -41.48 4.23
CA ALA A 679 21.14 -41.09 3.35
C ALA A 679 21.44 -41.47 1.90
N TYR A 680 20.39 -41.69 1.12
CA TYR A 680 20.45 -41.95 -0.31
C TYR A 680 19.40 -41.14 -1.06
N GLN A 681 19.71 -40.75 -2.30
CA GLN A 681 18.77 -40.05 -3.16
C GLN A 681 17.56 -40.96 -3.45
N ALA A 682 16.37 -40.51 -3.08
CA ALA A 682 15.12 -41.15 -3.46
C ALA A 682 14.88 -40.97 -4.96
N ASP A 683 14.53 -42.04 -5.67
CA ASP A 683 14.11 -41.99 -7.07
C ASP A 683 12.67 -41.45 -7.15
N ASP A 684 12.25 -40.86 -8.29
CA ASP A 684 10.94 -40.19 -8.46
C ASP A 684 9.72 -41.17 -8.51
N ARG A 685 9.82 -42.31 -7.81
CA ARG A 685 8.89 -43.46 -7.87
C ARG A 685 8.60 -44.13 -6.52
N ASP A 686 9.32 -43.75 -5.46
CA ASP A 686 9.13 -44.22 -4.08
C ASP A 686 8.45 -43.15 -3.20
#